data_AF-A0A7J6H460-F1
#
_entry.id   AF-A0A7J6H460-F1
#
_cell.length_a   1.000
_cell.length_b   1.000
_cell.length_c   1.000
_cell.angle_alpha   90.00
_cell.angle_beta   90.00
_cell.angle_gamma   90.00
#
_symmetry.space_group_name_H-M   'P 1'
#
loop_
_entity.id
_entity.type
_entity.pdbx_description
1 polymer ?
#
loop_
_entity_poly.entity_id
_entity_poly.type
_entity_poly.pdbx_seq_one_letter_code
_entity_poly.pdbx_strand_id
1 'polypeptide(L)'
;MNFCRLFTTLLHQKPFGGNGHALLLDSNILKHLNSDSASPSQTRKTHASLLKTGLFYNSHLNTKLLSLYANNLCFVDANLILDSIPNPDLFSFSTLIHAFAKRNHSVHALRIFTRMLVHGVEPDNFLFPSVVKSCAGLLSLEVGKQVHGFAFVFGFSLDVFVQSSLLHMYLKCGRVRDAHKLFDGLPQRDLVCWSALISGYSNCGHVDEAKELFYEMRKTGLEPNNVSWNGMISGFNRSGLYAEAMAMYQKMHSEGFLPDASSVSSILPAISEFEDLNMGVQIHDYVIKQGFGSDKCVFSALINMYGKCSSVLEMSQVFDEMDQRDIGSVNAYITGLSRNGLVDNALKVFRRYKGEGAELNIVSWTSMIASCSQNGKDIDALELFREMQVEGLKPNAVTIPCLLPACGNIAALMHGKAAHCFSLRTGIFNDVYVGSALIDMYANCGKIQLSRLCFDKLPTRNLVCWNAIMSGYSMHGKAKETIELFHMMQKSGHKPDFISFTCVLSACSQNGLTDEGWHYFSNMSKEHGIKARLEHYACMVTLLSRAGKLEDAYSMIMDMPVTPDACVWGALLSSCRVHNNVRLGEISAEKLFELEPRNPGNYVILSNIYAAKGMWSEVDRVRDMMSQKGLRKNPGCSWIEVKNKLHMLLAGDKSHPQREQIIDKLNQLSMEMKKSGHFPNMSFVLQDVEEQEKEHILCGHSEKLAVAFGLLNTPPGSSLRVIKNLRICGDCHSFIKFISGFEGREIFVRDTNRFHHFKDGDCSCGDYCLVMLKLVLPSKELSLLFRKSLRKNPVLGIGLRMLKDVGDPTSPTHSLQKDV
;
A
#
# COMPACT_ATOMS: atom_id res chain seq x y z
N MET A 1 -2.46 26.34 -35.77
CA MET A 1 -3.59 27.07 -36.39
C MET A 1 -3.17 28.09 -37.48
N ASN A 2 -1.98 28.72 -37.44
CA ASN A 2 -1.60 29.69 -38.48
C ASN A 2 -1.00 29.11 -39.77
N PHE A 3 -0.64 27.81 -39.82
CA PHE A 3 -0.09 27.17 -41.03
C PHE A 3 -1.18 26.58 -41.95
N CYS A 4 -2.31 26.13 -41.40
CA CYS A 4 -3.44 25.58 -42.18
C CYS A 4 -4.13 26.63 -43.06
N ARG A 5 -4.05 27.93 -42.71
CA ARG A 5 -4.64 29.01 -43.51
C ARG A 5 -3.86 29.30 -44.81
N LEU A 6 -2.58 28.95 -44.89
CA LEU A 6 -1.80 29.12 -46.13
C LEU A 6 -2.04 27.98 -47.14
N PHE A 7 -2.39 26.79 -46.64
CA PHE A 7 -2.57 25.58 -47.44
C PHE A 7 -3.86 25.60 -48.28
N THR A 8 -4.90 26.25 -47.76
CA THR A 8 -6.20 26.37 -48.45
C THR A 8 -6.15 27.35 -49.63
N THR A 9 -5.27 28.36 -49.58
CA THR A 9 -5.16 29.39 -50.62
C THR A 9 -4.43 28.91 -51.88
N LEU A 10 -3.64 27.84 -51.79
CA LEU A 10 -2.89 27.27 -52.92
C LEU A 10 -3.66 26.20 -53.71
N LEU A 11 -4.77 25.68 -53.18
CA LEU A 11 -5.63 24.67 -53.84
C LEU A 11 -6.60 25.25 -54.88
N HIS A 12 -6.53 26.55 -55.19
CA HIS A 12 -7.45 27.22 -56.13
C HIS A 12 -6.79 27.78 -57.40
N GLN A 13 -5.56 27.38 -57.73
CA GLN A 13 -4.97 27.69 -59.04
C GLN A 13 -5.09 26.49 -59.99
N LYS A 14 -5.82 26.71 -61.09
CA LYS A 14 -5.98 25.82 -62.25
C LYS A 14 -4.62 25.33 -62.79
N PRO A 15 -4.58 24.16 -63.47
CA PRO A 15 -3.35 23.61 -64.02
C PRO A 15 -2.86 24.49 -65.17
N PHE A 16 -1.66 25.05 -65.04
CA PHE A 16 -0.97 25.63 -66.19
C PHE A 16 -0.49 24.49 -67.10
N GLY A 17 -1.00 24.50 -68.33
CA GLY A 17 -0.62 23.59 -69.40
C GLY A 17 0.87 23.69 -69.73
N GLY A 18 1.41 22.57 -70.20
CA GLY A 18 2.84 22.38 -70.41
C GLY A 18 3.46 23.32 -71.44
N ASN A 19 4.74 23.63 -71.23
CA ASN A 19 5.80 23.36 -72.20
C ASN A 19 7.19 23.57 -71.57
N GLY A 20 8.07 22.61 -71.90
CA GLY A 20 9.53 22.60 -71.77
C GLY A 20 10.24 23.68 -70.96
N HIS A 21 10.66 23.32 -69.75
CA HIS A 21 11.99 23.68 -69.25
C HIS A 21 12.54 22.51 -68.43
N ALA A 22 13.59 21.87 -68.93
CA ALA A 22 14.43 20.99 -68.15
C ALA A 22 15.15 21.84 -67.09
N LEU A 23 14.48 22.08 -65.96
CA LEU A 23 15.12 22.59 -64.75
C LEU A 23 15.88 21.43 -64.13
N LEU A 24 17.21 21.48 -64.24
CA LEU A 24 18.13 20.65 -63.48
C LEU A 24 17.65 20.59 -62.02
N LEU A 25 17.29 19.39 -61.54
CA LEU A 25 17.10 19.18 -60.10
C LEU A 25 18.39 19.66 -59.41
N ASP A 26 18.27 20.67 -58.56
CA ASP A 26 19.39 21.20 -57.79
C ASP A 26 20.10 20.02 -57.08
N SER A 27 21.40 19.82 -57.31
CA SER A 27 22.14 18.65 -56.84
C SER A 27 22.08 18.49 -55.32
N ASN A 28 21.87 19.61 -54.62
CA ASN A 28 21.64 19.66 -53.19
C ASN A 28 20.29 19.04 -52.78
N ILE A 29 19.21 19.23 -53.54
CA ILE A 29 17.88 18.65 -53.22
C ILE A 29 17.94 17.12 -53.34
N LEU A 30 18.57 16.60 -54.40
CA LEU A 30 18.80 15.16 -54.56
C LEU A 30 19.69 14.59 -53.46
N LYS A 31 20.74 15.32 -53.05
CA LYS A 31 21.64 14.92 -51.97
C LYS A 31 20.93 14.83 -50.62
N HIS A 32 20.02 15.76 -50.31
CA HIS A 32 19.24 15.73 -49.07
C HIS A 32 18.09 14.71 -49.10
N LEU A 33 17.48 14.46 -50.27
CA LEU A 33 16.46 13.41 -50.44
C LEU A 33 17.04 12.00 -50.37
N ASN A 34 18.34 11.84 -50.63
CA ASN A 34 19.07 10.57 -50.54
C ASN A 34 19.85 10.41 -49.23
N SER A 35 19.78 11.38 -48.30
CA SER A 35 20.47 11.27 -47.01
C SER A 35 19.53 10.76 -45.92
N ASP A 36 19.81 9.59 -45.35
CA ASP A 36 19.06 9.02 -44.22
C ASP A 36 19.21 9.80 -42.90
N SER A 37 20.07 10.83 -42.86
CA SER A 37 20.43 11.60 -41.67
C SER A 37 19.99 13.08 -41.68
N ALA A 38 19.08 13.46 -42.59
CA ALA A 38 18.62 14.86 -42.67
C ALA A 38 17.85 15.26 -41.41
N SER A 39 18.20 16.40 -40.80
CA SER A 39 17.48 16.96 -39.64
C SER A 39 16.04 17.37 -39.98
N PRO A 40 15.14 17.53 -38.98
CA PRO A 40 13.78 18.02 -39.20
C PRO A 40 13.73 19.39 -39.92
N SER A 41 14.71 20.25 -39.63
CA SER A 41 14.89 21.55 -40.28
C SER A 41 15.24 21.41 -41.77
N GLN A 42 16.19 20.53 -42.09
CA GLN A 42 16.56 20.24 -43.48
C GLN A 42 15.41 19.58 -44.24
N THR A 43 14.70 18.62 -43.63
CA THR A 43 13.55 17.95 -44.24
C THR A 43 12.44 18.94 -44.61
N ARG A 44 12.13 19.89 -43.72
CA ARG A 44 11.16 20.97 -44.00
C ARG A 44 11.63 21.93 -45.10
N LYS A 45 12.93 22.24 -45.17
CA LYS A 45 13.50 23.06 -46.25
C LYS A 45 13.40 22.36 -47.60
N THR A 46 13.69 21.05 -47.63
CA THR A 46 13.53 20.21 -48.83
C THR A 46 12.08 20.13 -49.27
N HIS A 47 11.13 19.92 -48.35
CA HIS A 47 9.69 19.95 -48.63
C HIS A 47 9.25 21.30 -49.22
N ALA A 48 9.65 22.43 -48.60
CA ALA A 48 9.30 23.76 -49.09
C ALA A 48 9.87 24.04 -50.50
N SER A 49 11.06 23.51 -50.81
CA SER A 49 11.68 23.65 -52.13
C SER A 49 10.95 22.82 -53.20
N LEU A 50 10.52 21.60 -52.87
CA LEU A 50 9.68 20.77 -53.75
C LEU A 50 8.33 21.42 -54.08
N LEU A 51 7.72 22.11 -53.10
CA LEU A 51 6.48 22.87 -53.31
C LEU A 51 6.70 24.09 -54.22
N LYS A 52 7.79 24.84 -54.01
CA LYS A 52 8.13 26.02 -54.84
C LYS A 52 8.48 25.68 -56.28
N THR A 53 9.06 24.51 -56.52
CA THR A 53 9.49 24.07 -57.85
C THR A 53 8.39 23.32 -58.62
N GLY A 54 7.22 23.08 -58.02
CA GLY A 54 6.13 22.32 -58.63
C GLY A 54 6.40 20.81 -58.74
N LEU A 55 7.53 20.33 -58.21
CA LEU A 55 7.95 18.92 -58.25
C LEU A 55 7.25 18.06 -57.19
N PHE A 56 6.46 18.67 -56.30
CA PHE A 56 5.68 17.98 -55.26
C PHE A 56 4.61 17.03 -55.80
N TYR A 57 4.25 17.07 -57.08
CA TYR A 57 3.33 16.08 -57.66
C TYR A 57 4.03 14.81 -58.18
N ASN A 58 5.36 14.74 -58.03
CA ASN A 58 6.12 13.56 -58.40
C ASN A 58 6.04 12.51 -57.28
N SER A 59 5.38 11.38 -57.59
CA SER A 59 5.18 10.26 -56.65
C SER A 59 6.48 9.77 -55.99
N HIS A 60 7.58 9.69 -56.74
CA HIS A 60 8.88 9.22 -56.22
C HIS A 60 9.50 10.19 -55.22
N LEU A 61 9.37 11.50 -55.44
CA LEU A 61 9.92 12.52 -54.54
C LEU A 61 9.10 12.64 -53.25
N ASN A 62 7.78 12.53 -53.34
CA ASN A 62 6.89 12.50 -52.17
C ASN A 62 7.15 11.29 -51.29
N THR A 63 7.41 10.14 -51.91
CA THR A 63 7.70 8.88 -51.21
C THR A 63 9.02 8.96 -50.43
N LYS A 64 10.07 9.56 -51.00
CA LYS A 64 11.32 9.83 -50.28
C LYS A 64 11.16 10.84 -49.15
N LEU A 65 10.38 11.89 -49.41
CA LEU A 65 10.07 12.90 -48.41
C LEU A 65 9.27 12.31 -47.23
N LEU A 66 8.36 11.38 -47.51
CA LEU A 66 7.59 10.63 -46.52
C LEU A 66 8.51 9.82 -45.59
N SER A 67 9.48 9.10 -46.16
CA SER A 67 10.51 8.37 -45.40
C SER A 67 11.33 9.30 -44.48
N LEU A 68 11.73 10.47 -44.97
CA LEU A 68 12.48 11.45 -44.18
C LEU A 68 11.67 12.02 -43.00
N TYR A 69 10.39 12.33 -43.21
CA TYR A 69 9.53 12.79 -42.13
C TYR A 69 9.22 11.68 -41.10
N ALA A 70 9.06 10.45 -41.56
CA ALA A 70 8.85 9.28 -40.70
C ALA A 70 10.08 8.99 -39.82
N ASN A 71 11.28 9.06 -40.38
CA ASN A 71 12.54 8.86 -39.66
C ASN A 71 12.81 9.96 -38.61
N ASN A 72 12.34 11.19 -38.88
CA ASN A 72 12.47 12.36 -37.99
C ASN A 72 11.32 12.54 -36.98
N LEU A 73 10.45 11.54 -36.79
CA LEU A 73 9.32 11.57 -35.84
C LEU A 73 8.30 12.70 -36.10
N CYS A 74 8.29 13.26 -37.30
CA CYS A 74 7.38 14.34 -37.70
C CYS A 74 6.10 13.75 -38.31
N PHE A 75 5.37 12.98 -37.50
CA PHE A 75 4.27 12.12 -37.97
C PHE A 75 3.05 12.87 -38.50
N VAL A 76 2.80 14.10 -38.04
CA VAL A 76 1.72 14.94 -38.57
C VAL A 76 2.03 15.34 -40.01
N ASP A 77 3.26 15.84 -40.24
CA ASP A 77 3.74 16.24 -41.56
C ASP A 77 3.78 15.03 -42.51
N ALA A 78 4.18 13.85 -42.02
CA ALA A 78 4.20 12.61 -42.79
C ALA A 78 2.79 12.15 -43.22
N ASN A 79 1.79 12.23 -42.34
CA ASN A 79 0.40 11.92 -42.69
C ASN A 79 -0.15 12.86 -43.76
N LEU A 80 0.16 14.16 -43.68
CA LEU A 80 -0.26 15.15 -44.67
C LEU A 80 0.35 14.86 -46.05
N ILE A 81 1.58 14.36 -46.11
CA ILE A 81 2.20 13.94 -47.37
C ILE A 81 1.49 12.72 -47.94
N LEU A 82 1.18 11.72 -47.12
CA LEU A 82 0.40 10.56 -47.56
C LEU A 82 -0.97 10.97 -48.12
N ASP A 83 -1.65 11.95 -47.49
CA ASP A 83 -2.93 12.51 -47.96
C ASP A 83 -2.82 13.21 -49.31
N SER A 84 -1.64 13.77 -49.61
CA SER A 84 -1.39 14.50 -50.85
C SER A 84 -1.02 13.61 -52.04
N ILE A 85 -0.74 12.33 -51.83
CA ILE A 85 -0.42 11.38 -52.91
C ILE A 85 -1.72 10.90 -53.56
N PRO A 86 -1.95 11.15 -54.87
CA PRO A 86 -3.22 10.82 -55.53
C PRO A 86 -3.54 9.32 -55.58
N ASN A 87 -2.50 8.46 -55.59
CA ASN A 87 -2.59 7.00 -55.55
C ASN A 87 -1.44 6.44 -54.69
N PRO A 88 -1.60 6.37 -53.36
CA PRO A 88 -0.56 5.86 -52.48
C PRO A 88 -0.39 4.35 -52.68
N ASP A 89 0.85 3.91 -52.88
CA ASP A 89 1.21 2.51 -53.08
C ASP A 89 1.57 1.82 -51.75
N LEU A 90 1.82 0.51 -51.79
CA LEU A 90 2.22 -0.28 -50.63
C LEU A 90 3.46 0.30 -49.94
N PHE A 91 4.43 0.79 -50.70
CA PHE A 91 5.66 1.36 -50.16
C PHE A 91 5.41 2.63 -49.32
N SER A 92 4.51 3.50 -49.79
CA SER A 92 4.10 4.72 -49.08
C SER A 92 3.47 4.39 -47.71
N PHE A 93 2.59 3.39 -47.66
CA PHE A 93 1.98 2.94 -46.41
C PHE A 93 2.96 2.16 -45.51
N SER A 94 3.72 1.23 -46.06
CA SER A 94 4.64 0.37 -45.31
C SER A 94 5.71 1.20 -44.59
N THR A 95 6.27 2.22 -45.25
CA THR A 95 7.26 3.14 -44.67
C THR A 95 6.79 3.75 -43.34
N LEU A 96 5.54 4.23 -43.29
CA LEU A 96 4.97 4.79 -42.06
C LEU A 96 4.69 3.71 -41.02
N ILE A 97 4.13 2.58 -41.43
CA ILE A 97 3.81 1.47 -40.52
C ILE A 97 5.08 0.95 -39.86
N HIS A 98 6.16 0.73 -40.62
CA HIS A 98 7.47 0.36 -40.09
C HIS A 98 8.01 1.40 -39.11
N ALA A 99 7.95 2.69 -39.46
CA ALA A 99 8.42 3.76 -38.58
C ALA A 99 7.63 3.83 -37.26
N PHE A 100 6.30 3.76 -37.32
CA PHE A 100 5.44 3.75 -36.14
C PHE A 100 5.67 2.49 -35.29
N ALA A 101 5.75 1.31 -35.90
CA ALA A 101 5.99 0.05 -35.21
C ALA A 101 7.39 0.00 -34.56
N LYS A 102 8.42 0.54 -35.23
CA LYS A 102 9.79 0.62 -34.70
C LYS A 102 9.88 1.50 -33.45
N ARG A 103 9.02 2.52 -33.34
CA ARG A 103 8.97 3.47 -32.22
C ARG A 103 7.86 3.15 -31.21
N ASN A 104 7.24 1.97 -31.27
CA ASN A 104 6.15 1.53 -30.39
C ASN A 104 4.89 2.43 -30.41
N HIS A 105 4.66 3.17 -31.50
CA HIS A 105 3.43 3.95 -31.72
C HIS A 105 2.33 3.07 -32.32
N SER A 106 1.98 1.99 -31.62
CA SER A 106 1.20 0.88 -32.16
C SER A 106 -0.20 1.26 -32.67
N VAL A 107 -0.90 2.18 -32.00
CA VAL A 107 -2.24 2.64 -32.43
C VAL A 107 -2.16 3.33 -33.79
N HIS A 108 -1.12 4.14 -34.02
CA HIS A 108 -0.95 4.86 -35.28
C HIS A 108 -0.58 3.90 -36.40
N ALA A 109 0.30 2.94 -36.15
CA ALA A 109 0.64 1.90 -37.12
C ALA A 109 -0.61 1.13 -37.60
N LEU A 110 -1.46 0.69 -36.67
CA LEU A 110 -2.70 -0.02 -37.00
C LEU A 110 -3.69 0.87 -37.77
N ARG A 111 -3.80 2.16 -37.41
CA ARG A 111 -4.66 3.10 -38.15
C ARG A 111 -4.23 3.28 -39.60
N ILE A 112 -2.93 3.36 -39.85
CA ILE A 112 -2.38 3.46 -41.22
C ILE A 112 -2.58 2.15 -41.98
N PHE A 113 -2.43 1.00 -41.31
CA PHE A 113 -2.72 -0.29 -41.91
C PHE A 113 -4.20 -0.43 -42.30
N THR A 114 -5.15 -0.07 -41.44
CA THR A 114 -6.58 -0.04 -41.79
C THR A 114 -6.83 0.87 -42.99
N ARG A 115 -6.19 2.04 -43.03
CA ARG A 115 -6.34 2.99 -44.14
C ARG A 115 -5.82 2.41 -45.45
N MET A 116 -4.69 1.72 -45.44
CA MET A 116 -4.13 1.02 -46.62
C MET A 116 -5.14 0.03 -47.19
N LEU A 117 -5.74 -0.80 -46.33
CA LEU A 117 -6.78 -1.76 -46.73
C LEU A 117 -8.02 -1.09 -47.31
N VAL A 118 -8.45 0.05 -46.75
CA VAL A 118 -9.58 0.85 -47.30
C VAL A 118 -9.27 1.42 -48.68
N HIS A 119 -8.01 1.72 -48.99
CA HIS A 119 -7.58 2.17 -50.32
C HIS A 119 -7.40 1.00 -51.32
N GLY A 120 -7.71 -0.23 -50.91
CA GLY A 120 -7.57 -1.43 -51.76
C GLY A 120 -6.12 -1.83 -52.02
N VAL A 121 -5.17 -1.36 -51.23
CA VAL A 121 -3.75 -1.72 -51.36
C VAL A 121 -3.48 -2.99 -50.57
N GLU A 122 -3.01 -4.03 -51.27
CA GLU A 122 -2.73 -5.33 -50.67
C GLU A 122 -1.40 -5.33 -49.87
N PRO A 123 -1.38 -5.90 -48.66
CA PRO A 123 -0.15 -6.06 -47.88
C PRO A 123 0.78 -7.13 -48.47
N ASP A 124 2.09 -6.95 -48.31
CA ASP A 124 3.09 -8.00 -48.56
C ASP A 124 3.47 -8.74 -47.26
N ASN A 125 4.24 -9.81 -47.40
CA ASN A 125 4.76 -10.60 -46.28
C ASN A 125 5.69 -9.79 -45.35
N PHE A 126 6.37 -8.75 -45.84
CA PHE A 126 7.29 -7.92 -45.06
C PHE A 126 6.59 -6.90 -44.16
N LEU A 127 5.38 -6.48 -44.50
CA LEU A 127 4.59 -5.53 -43.72
C LEU A 127 3.99 -6.17 -42.45
N PHE A 128 3.49 -7.41 -42.56
CA PHE A 128 2.80 -8.11 -41.47
C PHE A 128 3.59 -8.14 -40.16
N PRO A 129 4.90 -8.45 -40.11
CA PRO A 129 5.71 -8.38 -38.89
C PRO A 129 5.58 -7.06 -38.12
N SER A 130 5.50 -5.93 -38.82
CA SER A 130 5.40 -4.60 -38.18
C SER A 130 4.00 -4.31 -37.64
N VAL A 131 2.97 -4.78 -38.35
CA VAL A 131 1.57 -4.72 -37.91
C VAL A 131 1.34 -5.62 -36.71
N VAL A 132 1.84 -6.86 -36.76
CA VAL A 132 1.77 -7.85 -35.68
C VAL A 132 2.54 -7.38 -34.45
N LYS A 133 3.73 -6.78 -34.62
CA LYS A 133 4.47 -6.12 -33.53
C LYS A 133 3.66 -5.01 -32.87
N SER A 134 2.91 -4.24 -33.65
CA SER A 134 2.02 -3.20 -33.12
C SER A 134 0.87 -3.81 -32.30
N CYS A 135 0.26 -4.91 -32.77
CA CYS A 135 -0.73 -5.67 -32.00
C CYS A 135 -0.17 -6.19 -30.67
N ALA A 136 1.03 -6.78 -30.71
CA ALA A 136 1.73 -7.28 -29.53
C ALA A 136 2.07 -6.15 -28.54
N GLY A 137 2.45 -4.97 -29.04
CA GLY A 137 2.71 -3.79 -28.22
C GLY A 137 1.48 -3.22 -27.52
N LEU A 138 0.28 -3.44 -28.08
CA LEU A 138 -1.00 -3.08 -27.45
C LEU A 138 -1.59 -4.19 -26.57
N LEU A 139 -0.97 -5.38 -26.57
CA LEU A 139 -1.54 -6.58 -25.95
C LEU A 139 -2.97 -6.88 -26.44
N SER A 140 -3.29 -6.48 -27.69
CA SER A 140 -4.63 -6.62 -28.27
C SER A 140 -4.75 -7.95 -29.01
N LEU A 141 -5.27 -8.96 -28.30
CA LEU A 141 -5.48 -10.29 -28.88
C LEU A 141 -6.52 -10.30 -30.01
N GLU A 142 -7.58 -9.49 -29.91
CA GLU A 142 -8.61 -9.42 -30.96
C GLU A 142 -8.06 -8.90 -32.28
N VAL A 143 -7.37 -7.75 -32.25
CA VAL A 143 -6.78 -7.18 -33.46
C VAL A 143 -5.67 -8.09 -34.00
N GLY A 144 -4.86 -8.68 -33.10
CA GLY A 144 -3.85 -9.67 -33.49
C GLY A 144 -4.42 -10.87 -34.23
N LYS A 145 -5.58 -11.40 -33.80
CA LYS A 145 -6.28 -12.49 -34.49
C LYS A 145 -6.84 -12.06 -35.84
N GLN A 146 -7.35 -10.83 -35.97
CA GLN A 146 -7.81 -10.30 -37.26
C GLN A 146 -6.64 -10.19 -38.24
N VAL A 147 -5.49 -9.66 -37.80
CA VAL A 147 -4.28 -9.56 -38.63
C VAL A 147 -3.74 -10.95 -39.01
N HIS A 148 -3.80 -11.92 -38.10
CA HIS A 148 -3.50 -13.33 -38.42
C HIS A 148 -4.44 -13.88 -39.51
N GLY A 149 -5.75 -13.60 -39.39
CA GLY A 149 -6.73 -13.96 -40.42
C GLY A 149 -6.44 -13.31 -41.78
N PHE A 150 -6.05 -12.04 -41.80
CA PHE A 150 -5.61 -11.37 -43.04
C PHE A 150 -4.37 -12.04 -43.65
N ALA A 151 -3.35 -12.33 -42.83
CA ALA A 151 -2.16 -13.03 -43.31
C ALA A 151 -2.51 -14.39 -43.95
N PHE A 152 -3.50 -15.10 -43.39
CA PHE A 152 -4.01 -16.34 -43.97
C PHE A 152 -4.71 -16.12 -45.32
N VAL A 153 -5.62 -15.14 -45.40
CA VAL A 153 -6.38 -14.83 -46.63
C VAL A 153 -5.47 -14.39 -47.78
N PHE A 154 -4.41 -13.64 -47.49
CA PHE A 154 -3.42 -13.20 -48.50
C PHE A 154 -2.35 -14.28 -48.81
N GLY A 155 -2.49 -15.50 -48.29
CA GLY A 155 -1.60 -16.61 -48.62
C GLY A 155 -0.25 -16.61 -47.88
N PHE A 156 -0.08 -15.80 -46.85
CA PHE A 156 1.14 -15.71 -46.04
C PHE A 156 1.11 -16.59 -44.79
N SER A 157 0.22 -17.58 -44.75
CA SER A 157 0.08 -18.49 -43.60
C SER A 157 1.29 -19.39 -43.38
N LEU A 158 2.15 -19.59 -44.37
CA LEU A 158 3.38 -20.40 -44.26
C LEU A 158 4.65 -19.54 -44.32
N ASP A 159 4.52 -18.21 -44.41
CA ASP A 159 5.68 -17.33 -44.42
C ASP A 159 6.36 -17.32 -43.04
N VAL A 160 7.66 -17.62 -43.01
CA VAL A 160 8.44 -17.81 -41.78
C VAL A 160 8.50 -16.53 -40.94
N PHE A 161 8.61 -15.36 -41.57
CA PHE A 161 8.70 -14.08 -40.86
C PHE A 161 7.36 -13.67 -40.26
N VAL A 162 6.26 -13.92 -40.98
CA VAL A 162 4.90 -13.70 -40.49
C VAL A 162 4.60 -14.63 -39.32
N GLN A 163 4.89 -15.94 -39.48
CA GLN A 163 4.67 -16.94 -38.44
C GLN A 163 5.48 -16.67 -37.16
N SER A 164 6.78 -16.34 -37.28
CA SER A 164 7.61 -15.96 -36.13
C SER A 164 7.08 -14.71 -35.42
N SER A 165 6.65 -13.69 -36.18
CA SER A 165 6.05 -12.48 -35.60
C SER A 165 4.74 -12.78 -34.86
N LEU A 166 3.90 -13.65 -35.43
CA LEU A 166 2.64 -14.09 -34.82
C LEU A 166 2.90 -14.89 -33.54
N LEU A 167 3.89 -15.80 -33.55
CA LEU A 167 4.33 -16.54 -32.36
C LEU A 167 4.62 -15.57 -31.20
N HIS A 168 5.46 -14.57 -31.43
CA HIS A 168 5.77 -13.55 -30.43
C HIS A 168 4.55 -12.75 -29.96
N MET A 169 3.61 -12.44 -30.87
CA MET A 169 2.38 -11.73 -30.53
C MET A 169 1.46 -12.56 -29.63
N TYR A 170 1.22 -13.84 -29.96
CA TYR A 170 0.41 -14.72 -29.12
C TYR A 170 1.03 -14.92 -27.74
N LEU A 171 2.36 -15.09 -27.67
CA LEU A 171 3.09 -15.18 -26.41
C LEU A 171 2.92 -13.91 -25.55
N LYS A 172 3.12 -12.72 -26.15
CA LYS A 172 2.91 -11.43 -25.48
C LYS A 172 1.48 -11.25 -24.98
N CYS A 173 0.49 -11.77 -25.70
CA CYS A 173 -0.93 -11.72 -25.32
C CYS A 173 -1.34 -12.85 -24.35
N GLY A 174 -0.41 -13.64 -23.82
CA GLY A 174 -0.68 -14.71 -22.85
C GLY A 174 -1.32 -15.97 -23.43
N ARG A 175 -1.29 -16.15 -24.76
CA ARG A 175 -1.92 -17.27 -25.48
C ARG A 175 -0.89 -18.33 -25.88
N VAL A 176 -0.21 -18.89 -24.88
CA VAL A 176 0.93 -19.81 -25.08
C VAL A 176 0.55 -21.07 -25.88
N ARG A 177 -0.66 -21.62 -25.70
CA ARG A 177 -1.12 -22.78 -26.48
C ARG A 177 -1.31 -22.48 -27.97
N ASP A 178 -1.79 -21.29 -28.31
CA ASP A 178 -1.96 -20.89 -29.72
C ASP A 178 -0.58 -20.62 -30.35
N ALA A 179 0.33 -20.03 -29.58
CA ALA A 179 1.73 -19.88 -29.96
C ALA A 179 2.39 -21.24 -30.24
N HIS A 180 2.21 -22.24 -29.37
CA HIS A 180 2.74 -23.59 -29.59
C HIS A 180 2.21 -24.20 -30.89
N LYS A 181 0.91 -24.06 -31.18
CA LYS A 181 0.35 -24.55 -32.46
C LYS A 181 1.00 -23.91 -33.68
N LEU A 182 1.32 -22.61 -33.63
CA LEU A 182 2.05 -21.94 -34.71
C LEU A 182 3.48 -22.46 -34.82
N PHE A 183 4.13 -22.67 -33.67
CA PHE A 183 5.46 -23.25 -33.59
C PHE A 183 5.54 -24.64 -34.21
N ASP A 184 4.52 -25.48 -33.98
CA ASP A 184 4.45 -26.82 -34.57
C ASP A 184 4.41 -26.77 -36.10
N GLY A 185 3.72 -25.77 -36.66
CA GLY A 185 3.60 -25.55 -38.10
C GLY A 185 4.81 -24.89 -38.78
N LEU A 186 5.84 -24.46 -38.04
CA LEU A 186 7.03 -23.85 -38.62
C LEU A 186 7.89 -24.91 -39.35
N PRO A 187 8.20 -24.72 -40.64
CA PRO A 187 9.01 -25.68 -41.42
C PRO A 187 10.48 -25.70 -40.97
N GLN A 188 11.00 -24.57 -40.49
CA GLN A 188 12.29 -24.46 -39.82
C GLN A 188 12.13 -23.66 -38.54
N ARG A 189 12.57 -24.25 -37.43
CA ARG A 189 12.50 -23.66 -36.09
C ARG A 189 13.91 -23.20 -35.72
N ASP A 190 14.14 -21.90 -35.82
CA ASP A 190 15.40 -21.30 -35.38
C ASP A 190 15.45 -21.16 -33.85
N LEU A 191 16.64 -20.86 -33.34
CA LEU A 191 16.86 -20.69 -31.90
C LEU A 191 15.94 -19.61 -31.30
N VAL A 192 15.60 -18.57 -32.06
CA VAL A 192 14.74 -17.47 -31.61
C VAL A 192 13.33 -17.97 -31.29
N CYS A 193 12.73 -18.79 -32.17
CA CYS A 193 11.41 -19.36 -31.95
C CYS A 193 11.39 -20.30 -30.73
N TRP A 194 12.42 -21.13 -30.57
CA TRP A 194 12.57 -21.99 -29.40
C TRP A 194 12.68 -21.19 -28.10
N SER A 195 13.61 -20.22 -28.03
CA SER A 195 13.81 -19.37 -26.84
C SER A 195 12.52 -18.61 -26.47
N ALA A 196 11.78 -18.13 -27.48
CA ALA A 196 10.53 -17.41 -27.28
C ALA A 196 9.47 -18.31 -26.63
N LEU A 197 9.26 -19.52 -27.16
CA LEU A 197 8.27 -20.46 -26.64
C LEU A 197 8.62 -20.94 -25.23
N ILE A 198 9.89 -21.26 -24.98
CA ILE A 198 10.41 -21.66 -23.66
C ILE A 198 10.17 -20.54 -22.63
N SER A 199 10.50 -19.28 -22.96
CA SER A 199 10.20 -18.16 -22.08
C SER A 199 8.70 -17.97 -21.88
N GLY A 200 7.89 -18.19 -22.92
CA GLY A 200 6.43 -18.16 -22.86
C GLY A 200 5.85 -19.11 -21.81
N TYR A 201 6.21 -20.39 -21.89
CA TYR A 201 5.81 -21.40 -20.91
C TYR A 201 6.33 -21.09 -19.51
N SER A 202 7.60 -20.66 -19.41
CA SER A 202 8.23 -20.29 -18.13
C SER A 202 7.51 -19.13 -17.45
N ASN A 203 7.15 -18.07 -18.18
CA ASN A 203 6.38 -16.91 -17.68
C ASN A 203 4.96 -17.28 -17.24
N CYS A 204 4.45 -18.45 -17.67
CA CYS A 204 3.14 -18.96 -17.28
C CYS A 204 3.23 -20.03 -16.18
N GLY A 205 4.41 -20.27 -15.60
CA GLY A 205 4.61 -21.27 -14.54
C GLY A 205 4.53 -22.74 -14.99
N HIS A 206 4.53 -23.01 -16.30
CA HIS A 206 4.48 -24.38 -16.84
C HIS A 206 5.91 -24.94 -16.93
N VAL A 207 6.40 -25.45 -15.79
CA VAL A 207 7.80 -25.86 -15.61
C VAL A 207 8.18 -27.03 -16.49
N ASP A 208 7.34 -28.07 -16.54
CA ASP A 208 7.65 -29.31 -17.21
C ASP A 208 7.71 -29.09 -18.73
N GLU A 209 6.71 -28.41 -19.30
CA GLU A 209 6.69 -28.08 -20.72
C GLU A 209 7.85 -27.15 -21.12
N ALA A 210 8.23 -26.19 -20.28
CA ALA A 210 9.38 -25.32 -20.55
C ALA A 210 10.70 -26.11 -20.58
N LYS A 211 10.90 -27.04 -19.63
CA LYS A 211 12.10 -27.89 -19.56
C LYS A 211 12.14 -28.91 -20.69
N GLU A 212 10.98 -29.49 -21.04
CA GLU A 212 10.84 -30.42 -22.15
C GLU A 212 11.19 -29.74 -23.47
N LEU A 213 10.62 -28.55 -23.75
CA LEU A 213 10.96 -27.77 -24.94
C LEU A 213 12.45 -27.41 -25.00
N PHE A 214 13.06 -27.08 -23.86
CA PHE A 214 14.49 -26.80 -23.80
C PHE A 214 15.36 -28.04 -24.09
N TYR A 215 14.89 -29.23 -23.72
CA TYR A 215 15.55 -30.49 -24.05
C TYR A 215 15.34 -30.90 -25.51
N GLU A 216 14.13 -30.76 -26.05
CA GLU A 216 13.82 -31.01 -27.45
C GLU A 216 14.60 -30.08 -28.38
N MET A 217 14.74 -28.79 -28.03
CA MET A 217 15.61 -27.85 -28.74
C MET A 217 17.03 -28.42 -28.91
N ARG A 218 17.61 -28.99 -27.85
CA ARG A 218 18.95 -29.59 -27.89
C ARG A 218 19.01 -30.85 -28.74
N LYS A 219 17.97 -31.70 -28.72
CA LYS A 219 17.90 -32.88 -29.59
C LYS A 219 17.94 -32.53 -31.07
N THR A 220 17.47 -31.34 -31.45
CA THR A 220 17.57 -30.85 -32.83
C THR A 220 18.98 -30.40 -33.24
N GLY A 221 19.97 -30.50 -32.34
CA GLY A 221 21.35 -30.09 -32.57
C GLY A 221 21.60 -28.60 -32.36
N LEU A 222 20.64 -27.86 -31.81
CA LEU A 222 20.77 -26.45 -31.47
C LEU A 222 21.30 -26.28 -30.04
N GLU A 223 22.42 -25.59 -29.90
CA GLU A 223 22.96 -25.21 -28.60
C GLU A 223 22.17 -24.02 -28.01
N PRO A 224 21.77 -24.07 -26.73
CA PRO A 224 21.15 -22.93 -26.07
C PRO A 224 22.11 -21.74 -25.98
N ASN A 225 21.56 -20.54 -26.11
CA ASN A 225 22.27 -19.30 -25.82
C ASN A 225 21.79 -18.70 -24.48
N ASN A 226 22.44 -17.61 -24.05
CA ASN A 226 22.04 -16.88 -22.84
C ASN A 226 20.57 -16.44 -22.87
N VAL A 227 20.02 -16.10 -24.04
CA VAL A 227 18.60 -15.72 -24.17
C VAL A 227 17.67 -16.87 -23.78
N SER A 228 18.01 -18.10 -24.17
CA SER A 228 17.24 -19.30 -23.82
C SER A 228 17.26 -19.58 -22.32
N TRP A 229 18.43 -19.50 -21.70
CA TRP A 229 18.60 -19.65 -20.25
C TRP A 229 17.88 -18.54 -19.47
N ASN A 230 18.08 -17.28 -19.87
CA ASN A 230 17.45 -16.11 -19.26
C ASN A 230 15.92 -16.16 -19.37
N GLY A 231 15.41 -16.67 -20.49
CA GLY A 231 13.98 -16.89 -20.70
C GLY A 231 13.36 -17.80 -19.64
N MET A 232 14.06 -18.87 -19.25
CA MET A 232 13.64 -19.78 -18.18
C MET A 232 13.81 -19.16 -16.79
N ILE A 233 15.01 -18.63 -16.49
CA ILE A 233 15.32 -18.03 -15.18
C ILE A 233 14.35 -16.89 -14.87
N SER A 234 14.19 -15.94 -15.80
CA SER A 234 13.29 -14.79 -15.65
C SER A 234 11.81 -15.23 -15.61
N GLY A 235 11.43 -16.20 -16.44
CA GLY A 235 10.05 -16.69 -16.51
C GLY A 235 9.61 -17.38 -15.22
N PHE A 236 10.44 -18.27 -14.68
CA PHE A 236 10.16 -18.94 -13.41
C PHE A 236 10.12 -17.94 -12.25
N ASN A 237 11.03 -16.96 -12.22
CA ASN A 237 10.99 -15.89 -11.21
C ASN A 237 9.72 -15.06 -11.26
N ARG A 238 9.23 -14.69 -12.45
CA ARG A 238 7.96 -13.96 -12.58
C ARG A 238 6.75 -14.78 -12.17
N SER A 239 6.85 -16.10 -12.25
CA SER A 239 5.80 -17.03 -11.82
C SER A 239 5.88 -17.40 -10.33
N GLY A 240 6.85 -16.85 -9.59
CA GLY A 240 7.08 -17.15 -8.17
C GLY A 240 7.78 -18.48 -7.90
N LEU A 241 8.33 -19.13 -8.93
CA LEU A 241 9.02 -20.41 -8.86
C LEU A 241 10.53 -20.19 -8.70
N TYR A 242 10.92 -19.63 -7.55
CA TYR A 242 12.27 -19.17 -7.29
C TYR A 242 13.31 -20.31 -7.23
N ALA A 243 12.91 -21.49 -6.73
CA ALA A 243 13.80 -22.65 -6.64
C ALA A 243 14.20 -23.17 -8.03
N GLU A 244 13.24 -23.19 -8.96
CA GLU A 244 13.42 -23.61 -10.34
C GLU A 244 14.29 -22.62 -11.10
N ALA A 245 14.09 -21.31 -10.88
CA ALA A 245 14.98 -20.29 -11.43
C ALA A 245 16.43 -20.47 -10.96
N MET A 246 16.63 -20.77 -9.66
CA MET A 246 17.95 -21.06 -9.10
C MET A 246 18.58 -22.32 -9.71
N ALA A 247 17.80 -23.39 -9.85
CA ALA A 247 18.25 -24.63 -10.47
C ALA A 247 18.69 -24.41 -11.92
N MET A 248 17.95 -23.60 -12.70
CA MET A 248 18.32 -23.30 -14.08
C MET A 248 19.60 -22.44 -14.17
N TYR A 249 19.79 -21.48 -13.27
CA TYR A 249 21.01 -20.67 -13.20
C TYR A 249 22.24 -21.52 -12.85
N GLN A 250 22.13 -22.38 -11.84
CA GLN A 250 23.20 -23.31 -11.48
C GLN A 250 23.53 -24.28 -12.62
N LYS A 251 22.49 -24.78 -13.31
CA LYS A 251 22.66 -25.66 -14.47
C LYS A 251 23.39 -24.97 -15.61
N MET A 252 23.01 -23.73 -15.94
CA MET A 252 23.71 -22.89 -16.93
C MET A 252 25.21 -22.82 -16.63
N HIS A 253 25.57 -22.55 -15.38
CA HIS A 253 26.97 -22.47 -14.96
C HIS A 253 27.68 -23.83 -15.01
N SER A 254 27.04 -24.90 -14.55
CA SER A 254 27.62 -26.26 -14.56
C SER A 254 27.91 -26.80 -15.95
N GLU A 255 27.16 -26.33 -16.95
CA GLU A 255 27.33 -26.69 -18.36
C GLU A 255 28.31 -25.77 -19.10
N GLY A 256 28.99 -24.85 -18.38
CA GLY A 256 30.04 -24.00 -18.94
C GLY A 256 29.55 -22.73 -19.63
N PHE A 257 28.26 -22.38 -19.54
CA PHE A 257 27.74 -21.13 -20.08
C PHE A 257 28.00 -19.99 -19.08
N LEU A 258 28.61 -18.90 -19.54
CA LEU A 258 28.91 -17.73 -18.72
C LEU A 258 27.67 -16.82 -18.58
N PRO A 259 27.16 -16.59 -17.36
CA PRO A 259 26.06 -15.67 -17.12
C PRO A 259 26.38 -14.24 -17.57
N ASP A 260 25.49 -13.64 -18.37
CA ASP A 260 25.57 -12.23 -18.71
C ASP A 260 24.86 -11.34 -17.67
N ALA A 261 24.93 -10.02 -17.83
CA ALA A 261 24.25 -9.06 -16.96
C ALA A 261 22.73 -9.31 -16.86
N SER A 262 22.09 -9.79 -17.92
CA SER A 262 20.67 -10.16 -17.92
C SER A 262 20.40 -11.42 -17.09
N SER A 263 21.32 -12.39 -17.12
CA SER A 263 21.29 -13.61 -16.31
C SER A 263 21.37 -13.26 -14.82
N VAL A 264 22.35 -12.42 -14.47
CA VAL A 264 22.61 -11.96 -13.09
C VAL A 264 21.41 -11.17 -12.54
N SER A 265 20.95 -10.14 -13.26
CA SER A 265 19.79 -9.35 -12.82
C SER A 265 18.52 -10.19 -12.71
N SER A 266 18.37 -11.22 -13.54
CA SER A 266 17.23 -12.12 -13.48
C SER A 266 17.26 -13.05 -12.28
N ILE A 267 18.42 -13.49 -11.78
CA ILE A 267 18.50 -14.46 -10.67
C ILE A 267 18.48 -13.80 -9.27
N LEU A 268 18.99 -12.58 -9.12
CA LEU A 268 19.05 -11.86 -7.84
C LEU A 268 17.70 -11.78 -7.08
N PRO A 269 16.53 -11.62 -7.75
CA PRO A 269 15.24 -11.73 -7.08
C PRO A 269 15.01 -13.08 -6.37
N ALA A 270 15.40 -14.21 -6.98
CA ALA A 270 15.27 -15.52 -6.35
C ALA A 270 16.13 -15.62 -5.09
N ILE A 271 17.38 -15.15 -5.15
CA ILE A 271 18.30 -15.10 -4.00
C ILE A 271 17.69 -14.29 -2.86
N SER A 272 17.08 -13.16 -3.20
CA SER A 272 16.46 -12.26 -2.23
C SER A 272 15.23 -12.84 -1.52
N GLU A 273 14.53 -13.81 -2.13
CA GLU A 273 13.38 -14.49 -1.51
C GLU A 273 13.82 -15.61 -0.56
N PHE A 274 14.97 -16.23 -0.81
CA PHE A 274 15.58 -17.20 0.11
C PHE A 274 16.48 -16.55 1.17
N GLU A 275 16.68 -15.23 1.09
CA GLU A 275 17.63 -14.47 1.91
C GLU A 275 19.04 -15.10 1.93
N ASP A 276 19.45 -15.71 0.80
CA ASP A 276 20.75 -16.40 0.66
C ASP A 276 21.87 -15.39 0.40
N LEU A 277 22.33 -14.75 1.47
CA LEU A 277 23.40 -13.76 1.42
C LEU A 277 24.70 -14.31 0.83
N ASN A 278 25.00 -15.59 1.04
CA ASN A 278 26.23 -16.21 0.54
C ASN A 278 26.24 -16.28 -0.99
N MET A 279 25.13 -16.73 -1.59
CA MET A 279 24.98 -16.73 -3.04
C MET A 279 24.96 -15.30 -3.59
N GLY A 280 24.32 -14.37 -2.87
CA GLY A 280 24.29 -12.94 -3.22
C GLY A 280 25.70 -12.34 -3.33
N VAL A 281 26.57 -12.58 -2.36
CA VAL A 281 27.97 -12.13 -2.37
C VAL A 281 28.78 -12.78 -3.49
N GLN A 282 28.61 -14.09 -3.74
CA GLN A 282 29.30 -14.75 -4.86
C GLN A 282 28.93 -14.16 -6.22
N ILE A 283 27.65 -13.83 -6.43
CA ILE A 283 27.20 -13.16 -7.64
C ILE A 283 27.75 -11.73 -7.71
N HIS A 284 27.78 -11.00 -6.59
CA HIS A 284 28.36 -9.66 -6.55
C HIS A 284 29.86 -9.68 -6.93
N ASP A 285 30.64 -10.62 -6.40
CA ASP A 285 32.04 -10.82 -6.78
C ASP A 285 32.18 -11.16 -8.28
N TYR A 286 31.27 -11.97 -8.82
CA TYR A 286 31.23 -12.29 -10.25
C TYR A 286 30.95 -11.05 -11.11
N VAL A 287 30.02 -10.20 -10.70
CA VAL A 287 29.69 -8.92 -11.35
C VAL A 287 30.93 -8.03 -11.46
N ILE A 288 31.70 -7.92 -10.37
CA ILE A 288 32.96 -7.16 -10.33
C ILE A 288 33.98 -7.80 -11.28
N LYS A 289 34.20 -9.12 -11.20
CA LYS A 289 35.18 -9.85 -12.03
C LYS A 289 34.89 -9.79 -13.53
N GLN A 290 33.62 -9.81 -13.94
CA GLN A 290 33.23 -9.72 -15.35
C GLN A 290 33.16 -8.27 -15.87
N GLY A 291 33.38 -7.28 -15.02
CA GLY A 291 33.33 -5.87 -15.42
C GLY A 291 31.91 -5.38 -15.72
N PHE A 292 30.89 -5.95 -15.08
CA PHE A 292 29.51 -5.46 -15.17
C PHE A 292 29.27 -4.18 -14.34
N GLY A 293 30.34 -3.52 -13.87
CA GLY A 293 30.36 -2.30 -13.06
C GLY A 293 29.53 -1.12 -13.60
N SER A 294 29.21 -1.12 -14.89
CA SER A 294 28.42 -0.08 -15.56
C SER A 294 26.96 -0.47 -15.84
N ASP A 295 26.56 -1.73 -15.56
CA ASP A 295 25.20 -2.20 -15.84
C ASP A 295 24.21 -1.79 -14.74
N LYS A 296 23.37 -0.80 -15.06
CA LYS A 296 22.38 -0.22 -14.13
C LYS A 296 21.37 -1.23 -13.60
N CYS A 297 20.99 -2.23 -14.41
CA CYS A 297 20.00 -3.23 -14.01
C CYS A 297 20.59 -4.20 -12.98
N VAL A 298 21.86 -4.58 -13.14
CA VAL A 298 22.58 -5.44 -12.20
C VAL A 298 22.71 -4.75 -10.83
N PHE A 299 23.19 -3.50 -10.79
CA PHE A 299 23.35 -2.78 -9.52
C PHE A 299 22.02 -2.52 -8.82
N SER A 300 20.96 -2.15 -9.55
CA SER A 300 19.62 -2.00 -8.97
C SER A 300 19.11 -3.32 -8.37
N ALA A 301 19.35 -4.45 -9.05
CA ALA A 301 18.99 -5.78 -8.55
C ALA A 301 19.83 -6.20 -7.33
N LEU A 302 21.13 -5.86 -7.29
CA LEU A 302 22.01 -6.12 -6.14
C LEU A 302 21.58 -5.32 -4.90
N ILE A 303 21.29 -4.01 -5.08
CA ILE A 303 20.77 -3.15 -4.01
C ILE A 303 19.47 -3.74 -3.43
N ASN A 304 18.55 -4.16 -4.29
CA ASN A 304 17.30 -4.76 -3.85
C ASN A 304 17.51 -6.12 -3.15
N MET A 305 18.47 -6.94 -3.61
CA MET A 305 18.82 -8.21 -2.99
C MET A 305 19.40 -7.99 -1.58
N TYR A 306 20.45 -7.17 -1.44
CA TYR A 306 21.03 -6.87 -0.13
C TYR A 306 20.03 -6.17 0.81
N GLY A 307 19.20 -5.27 0.27
CA GLY A 307 18.14 -4.62 1.03
C GLY A 307 17.08 -5.58 1.57
N LYS A 308 16.78 -6.67 0.85
CA LYS A 308 15.90 -7.75 1.31
C LYS A 308 16.56 -8.68 2.33
N CYS A 309 17.85 -8.98 2.17
CA CYS A 309 18.63 -9.77 3.13
C CYS A 309 19.05 -8.98 4.39
N SER A 310 18.51 -7.76 4.59
CA SER A 310 18.86 -6.85 5.68
C SER A 310 20.35 -6.50 5.82
N SER A 311 21.11 -6.61 4.73
CA SER A 311 22.53 -6.28 4.64
C SER A 311 22.73 -4.83 4.18
N VAL A 312 22.54 -3.89 5.11
CA VAL A 312 22.56 -2.44 4.81
C VAL A 312 23.96 -1.96 4.38
N LEU A 313 25.03 -2.52 4.96
CA LEU A 313 26.40 -2.08 4.67
C LEU A 313 26.79 -2.42 3.23
N GLU A 314 26.59 -3.67 2.82
CA GLU A 314 26.85 -4.16 1.47
C GLU A 314 25.97 -3.43 0.44
N MET A 315 24.69 -3.19 0.77
CA MET A 315 23.80 -2.40 -0.07
C MET A 315 24.32 -0.97 -0.31
N SER A 316 24.85 -0.34 0.75
CA SER A 316 25.42 1.02 0.68
C SER A 316 26.70 1.04 -0.15
N GLN A 317 27.55 0.02 0.04
CA GLN A 317 28.77 -0.15 -0.74
C GLN A 317 28.47 -0.29 -2.24
N VAL A 318 27.53 -1.16 -2.61
CA VAL A 318 27.08 -1.33 -4.01
C VAL A 318 26.63 0.01 -4.61
N PHE A 319 25.87 0.81 -3.85
CA PHE A 319 25.39 2.10 -4.32
C PHE A 319 26.51 3.15 -4.46
N ASP A 320 27.49 3.12 -3.56
CA ASP A 320 28.62 4.04 -3.57
C ASP A 320 29.62 3.74 -4.70
N GLU A 321 29.82 2.47 -5.04
CA GLU A 321 30.67 1.98 -6.15
C GLU A 321 30.10 2.27 -7.55
N MET A 322 28.86 2.73 -7.67
CA MET A 322 28.26 3.06 -8.98
C MET A 322 28.86 4.33 -9.60
N ASP A 323 29.49 4.19 -10.77
CA ASP A 323 30.03 5.32 -11.56
C ASP A 323 28.95 6.32 -12.00
N GLN A 324 27.79 5.80 -12.45
CA GLN A 324 26.64 6.61 -12.85
C GLN A 324 25.37 6.11 -12.17
N ARG A 325 24.81 6.95 -11.30
CA ARG A 325 23.56 6.67 -10.60
C ARG A 325 22.39 7.22 -11.40
N ASP A 326 21.51 6.33 -11.83
CA ASP A 326 20.27 6.69 -12.48
C ASP A 326 19.11 6.71 -11.48
N ILE A 327 17.96 7.22 -11.91
CA ILE A 327 16.78 7.31 -11.04
C ILE A 327 16.35 5.93 -10.54
N GLY A 328 16.55 4.88 -11.34
CA GLY A 328 16.24 3.49 -10.98
C GLY A 328 17.06 3.00 -9.78
N SER A 329 18.39 3.18 -9.82
CA SER A 329 19.26 2.77 -8.71
C SER A 329 19.04 3.60 -7.44
N VAL A 330 18.81 4.91 -7.57
CA VAL A 330 18.46 5.78 -6.44
C VAL A 330 17.15 5.34 -5.78
N ASN A 331 16.12 5.01 -6.57
CA ASN A 331 14.85 4.51 -6.05
C ASN A 331 15.00 3.15 -5.35
N ALA A 332 15.79 2.24 -5.92
CA ALA A 332 16.10 0.95 -5.30
C ALA A 332 16.80 1.14 -3.95
N TYR A 333 17.77 2.06 -3.87
CA TYR A 333 18.52 2.33 -2.64
C TYR A 333 17.66 2.98 -1.56
N ILE A 334 16.85 3.97 -1.94
CA ILE A 334 15.84 4.59 -1.06
C ILE A 334 14.88 3.54 -0.49
N THR A 335 14.39 2.63 -1.34
CA THR A 335 13.44 1.59 -0.94
C THR A 335 14.13 0.57 -0.01
N GLY A 336 15.37 0.20 -0.30
CA GLY A 336 16.18 -0.68 0.54
C GLY A 336 16.47 -0.09 1.93
N LEU A 337 16.83 1.20 2.01
CA LEU A 337 17.01 1.91 3.29
C LEU A 337 15.71 1.96 4.09
N SER A 338 14.59 2.28 3.43
CA SER A 338 13.26 2.35 4.06
C SER A 338 12.84 1.01 4.66
N ARG A 339 13.00 -0.09 3.90
CA ARG A 339 12.66 -1.45 4.34
C ARG A 339 13.42 -1.86 5.60
N ASN A 340 14.64 -1.36 5.78
CA ASN A 340 15.48 -1.63 6.94
C ASN A 340 15.31 -0.56 8.05
N GLY A 341 14.22 0.22 8.03
CA GLY A 341 13.88 1.20 9.07
C GLY A 341 14.72 2.48 9.04
N LEU A 342 15.60 2.68 8.05
CA LEU A 342 16.50 3.82 7.93
C LEU A 342 15.88 4.96 7.11
N VAL A 343 14.63 5.31 7.40
CA VAL A 343 13.87 6.30 6.62
C VAL A 343 14.49 7.70 6.66
N ASP A 344 15.15 8.08 7.75
CA ASP A 344 15.92 9.33 7.84
C ASP A 344 17.04 9.39 6.78
N ASN A 345 17.75 8.28 6.59
CA ASN A 345 18.81 8.21 5.59
C ASN A 345 18.22 8.23 4.17
N ALA A 346 17.11 7.52 3.96
CA ALA A 346 16.38 7.55 2.68
C ALA A 346 15.92 8.98 2.33
N LEU A 347 15.37 9.72 3.29
CA LEU A 347 14.98 11.13 3.14
C LEU A 347 16.18 12.01 2.80
N LYS A 348 17.31 11.86 3.49
CA LYS A 348 18.54 12.61 3.19
C LYS A 348 19.02 12.37 1.75
N VAL A 349 19.05 11.11 1.31
CA VAL A 349 19.43 10.74 -0.05
C VAL A 349 18.48 11.38 -1.07
N PHE A 350 17.16 11.26 -0.86
CA PHE A 350 16.16 11.86 -1.73
C PHE A 350 16.31 13.39 -1.84
N ARG A 351 16.48 14.08 -0.70
CA ARG A 351 16.69 15.54 -0.65
C ARG A 351 17.99 15.96 -1.33
N ARG A 352 19.07 15.20 -1.16
CA ARG A 352 20.36 15.43 -1.83
C ARG A 352 20.20 15.40 -3.36
N TYR A 353 19.62 14.33 -3.91
CA TYR A 353 19.41 14.20 -5.35
C TYR A 353 18.48 15.26 -5.93
N LYS A 354 17.45 15.65 -5.18
CA LYS A 354 16.60 16.80 -5.55
C LYS A 354 17.44 18.08 -5.65
N GLY A 355 18.32 18.33 -4.67
CA GLY A 355 19.21 19.49 -4.64
C GLY A 355 20.27 19.51 -5.76
N GLU A 356 20.70 18.34 -6.24
CA GLU A 356 21.62 18.16 -7.37
C GLU A 356 20.95 18.37 -8.74
N GLY A 357 19.65 18.65 -8.78
CA GLY A 357 18.91 18.90 -10.02
C GLY A 357 18.46 17.64 -10.76
N ALA A 358 18.40 16.48 -10.09
CA ALA A 358 17.88 15.25 -10.69
C ALA A 358 16.37 15.37 -10.99
N GLU A 359 15.94 14.97 -12.19
CA GLU A 359 14.53 14.91 -12.58
C GLU A 359 13.82 13.73 -11.90
N LEU A 360 13.49 13.88 -10.62
CA LEU A 360 12.75 12.87 -9.86
C LEU A 360 11.34 12.67 -10.46
N ASN A 361 11.02 11.43 -10.81
CA ASN A 361 9.74 11.08 -11.42
C ASN A 361 8.69 10.67 -10.37
N ILE A 362 7.45 10.41 -10.81
CA ILE A 362 6.33 10.02 -9.92
C ILE A 362 6.68 8.81 -9.04
N VAL A 363 7.49 7.87 -9.53
CA VAL A 363 7.90 6.67 -8.77
C VAL A 363 8.78 7.07 -7.60
N SER A 364 9.79 7.94 -7.80
CA SER A 364 10.67 8.42 -6.73
C SER A 364 9.89 9.09 -5.59
N TRP A 365 8.96 9.98 -5.93
CA TRP A 365 8.10 10.66 -4.95
C TRP A 365 7.17 9.68 -4.23
N THR A 366 6.54 8.77 -4.98
CA THR A 366 5.62 7.77 -4.41
C THR A 366 6.35 6.84 -3.44
N SER A 367 7.55 6.37 -3.79
CA SER A 367 8.37 5.53 -2.90
C SER A 367 8.74 6.25 -1.60
N MET A 368 9.07 7.54 -1.65
CA MET A 368 9.36 8.31 -0.43
C MET A 368 8.12 8.56 0.43
N ILE A 369 6.98 8.89 -0.18
CA ILE A 369 5.71 9.07 0.54
C ILE A 369 5.31 7.76 1.23
N ALA A 370 5.38 6.63 0.51
CA ALA A 370 5.11 5.30 1.06
C ALA A 370 6.06 4.96 2.21
N SER A 371 7.36 5.19 2.02
CA SER A 371 8.41 4.98 3.03
C SER A 371 8.12 5.75 4.31
N CYS A 372 7.80 7.04 4.21
CA CYS A 372 7.47 7.87 5.36
C CYS A 372 6.18 7.38 6.05
N SER A 373 5.13 7.10 5.28
CA SER A 373 3.85 6.66 5.84
C SER A 373 3.93 5.29 6.55
N GLN A 374 4.71 4.35 6.03
CA GLN A 374 4.87 3.00 6.62
C GLN A 374 5.70 3.00 7.91
N ASN A 375 6.57 4.01 8.09
CA ASN A 375 7.47 4.10 9.24
C ASN A 375 7.05 5.19 10.24
N GLY A 376 5.77 5.60 10.23
CA GLY A 376 5.20 6.54 11.20
C GLY A 376 5.63 8.00 11.02
N LYS A 377 6.25 8.35 9.89
CA LYS A 377 6.60 9.74 9.52
C LYS A 377 5.48 10.39 8.73
N ASP A 378 4.29 10.39 9.30
CA ASP A 378 3.05 10.77 8.60
C ASP A 378 3.05 12.25 8.16
N ILE A 379 3.68 13.14 8.93
CA ILE A 379 3.80 14.56 8.60
C ILE A 379 4.73 14.75 7.39
N ASP A 380 5.91 14.11 7.38
CA ASP A 380 6.85 14.16 6.25
C ASP A 380 6.20 13.62 4.97
N ALA A 381 5.35 12.59 5.07
CA ALA A 381 4.60 12.04 3.93
C ALA A 381 3.64 13.07 3.32
N LEU A 382 2.92 13.84 4.14
CA LEU A 382 2.04 14.93 3.70
C LEU A 382 2.83 16.07 3.05
N GLU A 383 3.98 16.44 3.62
CA GLU A 383 4.85 17.49 3.08
C GLU A 383 5.44 17.09 1.72
N LEU A 384 5.96 15.86 1.59
CA LEU A 384 6.45 15.32 0.33
C LEU A 384 5.35 15.28 -0.74
N PHE A 385 4.13 14.92 -0.38
CA PHE A 385 3.00 14.93 -1.31
C PHE A 385 2.67 16.34 -1.79
N ARG A 386 2.68 17.33 -0.89
CA ARG A 386 2.50 18.74 -1.27
C ARG A 386 3.60 19.22 -2.19
N GLU A 387 4.86 18.89 -1.90
CA GLU A 387 5.99 19.23 -2.75
C GLU A 387 5.88 18.59 -4.13
N MET A 388 5.54 17.31 -4.22
CA MET A 388 5.31 16.61 -5.50
C MET A 388 4.33 17.38 -6.39
N GLN A 389 3.26 17.92 -5.81
CA GLN A 389 2.27 18.72 -6.55
C GLN A 389 2.80 20.08 -6.99
N VAL A 390 3.65 20.72 -6.17
CA VAL A 390 4.30 21.99 -6.50
C VAL A 390 5.29 21.82 -7.67
N GLU A 391 5.98 20.68 -7.75
CA GLU A 391 6.83 20.30 -8.89
C GLU A 391 6.02 19.95 -10.16
N GLY A 392 4.69 20.06 -10.12
CA GLY A 392 3.81 19.81 -11.27
C GLY A 392 3.55 18.32 -11.56
N LEU A 393 4.02 17.40 -10.71
CA LEU A 393 3.77 15.97 -10.87
C LEU A 393 2.36 15.62 -10.38
N LYS A 394 1.59 14.94 -11.24
CA LYS A 394 0.24 14.50 -10.92
C LYS A 394 0.27 13.16 -10.18
N PRO A 395 -0.28 13.07 -8.96
CA PRO A 395 -0.46 11.80 -8.26
C PRO A 395 -1.30 10.82 -9.08
N ASN A 396 -0.97 9.53 -9.01
CA ASN A 396 -1.68 8.46 -9.72
C ASN A 396 -2.37 7.48 -8.73
N ALA A 397 -2.94 6.40 -9.27
CA ALA A 397 -3.64 5.37 -8.47
C ALA A 397 -2.71 4.59 -7.49
N VAL A 398 -1.39 4.73 -7.61
CA VAL A 398 -0.41 4.16 -6.67
C VAL A 398 -0.03 5.18 -5.59
N THR A 399 0.11 6.46 -5.94
CA THR A 399 0.48 7.52 -4.99
C THR A 399 -0.58 7.75 -3.91
N ILE A 400 -1.87 7.76 -4.27
CA ILE A 400 -2.95 8.08 -3.32
C ILE A 400 -3.05 7.04 -2.19
N PRO A 401 -3.06 5.72 -2.46
CA PRO A 401 -3.01 4.71 -1.40
C PRO A 401 -1.80 4.81 -0.47
N CYS A 402 -0.65 5.31 -0.94
CA CYS A 402 0.53 5.52 -0.10
C CYS A 402 0.41 6.72 0.85
N LEU A 403 -0.43 7.70 0.52
CA LEU A 403 -0.64 8.92 1.33
C LEU A 403 -1.74 8.74 2.39
N LEU A 404 -2.81 8.02 2.04
CA LEU A 404 -4.01 7.93 2.85
C LEU A 404 -3.80 7.31 4.25
N PRO A 405 -2.92 6.30 4.45
CA PRO A 405 -2.58 5.81 5.78
C PRO A 405 -1.99 6.92 6.66
N ALA A 406 -1.08 7.75 6.13
CA ALA A 406 -0.56 8.90 6.88
C ALA A 406 -1.68 9.87 7.30
N CYS A 407 -2.64 10.12 6.41
CA CYS A 407 -3.81 10.93 6.77
C CYS A 407 -4.65 10.28 7.90
N GLY A 408 -4.82 8.96 7.86
CA GLY A 408 -5.53 8.20 8.88
C GLY A 408 -4.78 8.19 10.22
N ASN A 409 -3.47 7.95 10.21
CA ASN A 409 -2.62 7.84 11.39
C ASN A 409 -2.60 9.11 12.24
N ILE A 410 -2.71 10.29 11.63
CA ILE A 410 -2.77 11.57 12.35
C ILE A 410 -4.15 12.25 12.28
N ALA A 411 -5.19 11.52 11.84
CA ALA A 411 -6.56 12.00 11.57
C ALA A 411 -6.62 13.35 10.85
N ALA A 412 -5.75 13.54 9.85
CA ALA A 412 -5.80 14.67 8.94
C ALA A 412 -6.98 14.51 7.96
N LEU A 413 -8.22 14.60 8.46
CA LEU A 413 -9.43 14.32 7.69
C LEU A 413 -9.55 15.24 6.47
N MET A 414 -9.15 16.51 6.59
CA MET A 414 -9.26 17.46 5.48
C MET A 414 -8.30 17.10 4.34
N HIS A 415 -7.09 16.63 4.66
CA HIS A 415 -6.12 16.14 3.67
C HIS A 415 -6.65 14.86 3.01
N GLY A 416 -7.20 13.93 3.79
CA GLY A 416 -7.85 12.73 3.26
C GLY A 416 -9.07 13.02 2.37
N LYS A 417 -9.90 14.01 2.72
CA LYS A 417 -11.01 14.48 1.89
C LYS A 417 -10.52 15.12 0.59
N ALA A 418 -9.45 15.91 0.63
CA ALA A 418 -8.86 16.49 -0.57
C ALA A 418 -8.34 15.40 -1.51
N ALA A 419 -7.67 14.37 -0.99
CA ALA A 419 -7.24 13.19 -1.75
C ALA A 419 -8.43 12.39 -2.33
N HIS A 420 -9.52 12.24 -1.57
CA HIS A 420 -10.76 11.62 -2.06
C HIS A 420 -11.38 12.42 -3.22
N CYS A 421 -11.55 13.74 -3.05
CA CYS A 421 -12.07 14.63 -4.09
C CYS A 421 -11.19 14.62 -5.35
N PHE A 422 -9.87 14.60 -5.19
CA PHE A 422 -8.93 14.42 -6.29
C PHE A 422 -9.19 13.10 -7.02
N SER A 423 -9.33 11.99 -6.28
CA SER A 423 -9.55 10.66 -6.84
C SER A 423 -10.86 10.55 -7.62
N LEU A 424 -11.92 11.22 -7.16
CA LEU A 424 -13.19 11.32 -7.88
C LEU A 424 -13.06 12.12 -9.18
N ARG A 425 -12.36 13.26 -9.13
CA ARG A 425 -12.15 14.14 -10.30
C ARG A 425 -11.29 13.52 -11.39
N THR A 426 -10.34 12.65 -11.02
CA THR A 426 -9.44 11.98 -11.96
C THR A 426 -9.94 10.60 -12.39
N GLY A 427 -11.05 10.12 -11.84
CA GLY A 427 -11.64 8.82 -12.16
C GLY A 427 -10.91 7.62 -11.57
N ILE A 428 -9.89 7.83 -10.71
CA ILE A 428 -9.12 6.73 -10.08
C ILE A 428 -9.82 6.14 -8.84
N PHE A 429 -10.92 6.73 -8.36
CA PHE A 429 -11.68 6.20 -7.21
C PHE A 429 -12.16 4.75 -7.40
N ASN A 430 -12.45 4.35 -8.65
CA ASN A 430 -12.91 2.99 -8.95
C ASN A 430 -11.79 1.93 -8.81
N ASP A 431 -10.53 2.36 -8.67
CA ASP A 431 -9.42 1.46 -8.37
C ASP A 431 -9.59 0.90 -6.95
N VAL A 432 -9.52 -0.43 -6.83
CA VAL A 432 -9.79 -1.14 -5.58
C VAL A 432 -8.80 -0.78 -4.47
N TYR A 433 -7.55 -0.44 -4.80
CA TYR A 433 -6.54 -0.05 -3.81
C TYR A 433 -6.78 1.36 -3.31
N VAL A 434 -7.16 2.29 -4.20
CA VAL A 434 -7.59 3.65 -3.82
C VAL A 434 -8.81 3.60 -2.91
N GLY A 435 -9.85 2.85 -3.29
CA GLY A 435 -11.05 2.70 -2.47
C GLY A 435 -10.78 2.04 -1.12
N SER A 436 -9.94 0.99 -1.08
CA SER A 436 -9.54 0.33 0.17
C SER A 436 -8.83 1.29 1.12
N ALA A 437 -7.87 2.07 0.61
CA ALA A 437 -7.15 3.06 1.42
C ALA A 437 -8.05 4.21 1.90
N LEU A 438 -9.08 4.59 1.12
CA LEU A 438 -10.07 5.59 1.53
C LEU A 438 -10.98 5.07 2.65
N ILE A 439 -11.41 3.81 2.58
CA ILE A 439 -12.18 3.14 3.62
C ILE A 439 -11.42 3.19 4.94
N ASP A 440 -10.14 2.78 4.92
CA ASP A 440 -9.28 2.77 6.09
C ASP A 440 -9.04 4.19 6.63
N MET A 441 -8.69 5.15 5.77
CA MET A 441 -8.47 6.55 6.16
C MET A 441 -9.70 7.17 6.84
N TYR A 442 -10.91 6.97 6.29
CA TYR A 442 -12.13 7.50 6.90
C TYR A 442 -12.45 6.84 8.23
N ALA A 443 -12.23 5.53 8.36
CA ALA A 443 -12.38 4.83 9.65
C ALA A 443 -11.39 5.39 10.68
N ASN A 444 -10.11 5.50 10.31
CA ASN A 444 -9.04 6.05 11.14
C ASN A 444 -9.19 7.54 11.47
N CYS A 445 -9.98 8.29 10.70
CA CYS A 445 -10.34 9.68 11.02
C CYS A 445 -11.63 9.81 11.86
N GLY A 446 -12.21 8.69 12.31
CA GLY A 446 -13.43 8.65 13.11
C GLY A 446 -14.74 8.83 12.31
N LYS A 447 -14.71 8.70 10.98
CA LYS A 447 -15.88 8.85 10.08
C LYS A 447 -16.28 7.51 9.48
N ILE A 448 -16.69 6.59 10.34
CA ILE A 448 -17.06 5.22 9.96
C ILE A 448 -18.22 5.16 8.95
N GLN A 449 -19.16 6.11 8.97
CA GLN A 449 -20.23 6.18 7.97
C GLN A 449 -19.71 6.52 6.56
N LEU A 450 -18.72 7.41 6.46
CA LEU A 450 -18.09 7.72 5.17
C LEU A 450 -17.24 6.54 4.68
N SER A 451 -16.56 5.84 5.59
CA SER A 451 -15.86 4.59 5.31
C SER A 451 -16.81 3.54 4.71
N ARG A 452 -17.99 3.34 5.33
CA ARG A 452 -19.03 2.45 4.81
C ARG A 452 -19.55 2.89 3.44
N LEU A 453 -19.79 4.19 3.25
CA LEU A 453 -20.24 4.71 1.95
C LEU A 453 -19.22 4.47 0.83
N CYS A 454 -17.92 4.62 1.12
CA CYS A 454 -16.86 4.29 0.16
C CYS A 454 -16.89 2.79 -0.18
N PHE A 455 -17.03 1.92 0.82
CA PHE A 455 -17.15 0.47 0.63
C PHE A 455 -18.37 0.08 -0.22
N ASP A 456 -19.52 0.71 0.00
CA ASP A 456 -20.75 0.44 -0.75
C ASP A 456 -20.67 0.89 -2.22
N LYS A 457 -19.88 1.93 -2.49
CA LYS A 457 -19.69 2.48 -3.85
C LYS A 457 -18.62 1.77 -4.68
N LEU A 458 -17.81 0.88 -4.09
CA LEU A 458 -16.79 0.14 -4.84
C LEU A 458 -17.42 -0.84 -5.84
N PRO A 459 -17.08 -0.77 -7.15
CA PRO A 459 -17.64 -1.67 -8.17
C PRO A 459 -17.16 -3.10 -8.00
N THR A 460 -15.90 -3.27 -7.60
CA THR A 460 -15.26 -4.56 -7.33
C THR A 460 -14.65 -4.52 -5.94
N ARG A 461 -14.91 -5.56 -5.15
CA ARG A 461 -14.41 -5.70 -3.79
C ARG A 461 -13.42 -6.85 -3.73
N ASN A 462 -12.23 -6.59 -3.19
CA ASN A 462 -11.23 -7.61 -2.86
C ASN A 462 -11.16 -7.81 -1.34
N LEU A 463 -10.39 -8.81 -0.88
CA LEU A 463 -10.22 -9.05 0.56
C LEU A 463 -9.69 -7.82 1.32
N VAL A 464 -8.84 -7.00 0.69
CA VAL A 464 -8.26 -5.80 1.32
C VAL A 464 -9.35 -4.82 1.75
N CYS A 465 -10.33 -4.49 0.88
CA CYS A 465 -11.40 -3.57 1.27
C CYS A 465 -12.36 -4.15 2.32
N TRP A 466 -12.61 -5.46 2.31
CA TRP A 466 -13.40 -6.16 3.33
C TRP A 466 -12.70 -6.10 4.69
N ASN A 467 -11.41 -6.42 4.73
CA ASN A 467 -10.61 -6.35 5.95
C ASN A 467 -10.50 -4.91 6.47
N ALA A 468 -10.34 -3.91 5.58
CA ALA A 468 -10.30 -2.49 5.96
C ALA A 468 -11.61 -2.04 6.62
N ILE A 469 -12.77 -2.35 6.05
CA ILE A 469 -14.05 -1.96 6.65
C ILE A 469 -14.30 -2.71 7.97
N MET A 470 -14.00 -4.01 8.03
CA MET A 470 -14.15 -4.81 9.25
C MET A 470 -13.26 -4.33 10.39
N SER A 471 -11.99 -4.02 10.11
CA SER A 471 -11.04 -3.42 11.05
C SER A 471 -11.55 -2.07 11.55
N GLY A 472 -12.06 -1.23 10.64
CA GLY A 472 -12.70 0.04 10.97
C GLY A 472 -13.88 -0.11 11.94
N TYR A 473 -14.82 -1.02 11.68
CA TYR A 473 -15.93 -1.28 12.60
C TYR A 473 -15.44 -1.86 13.94
N SER A 474 -14.44 -2.75 13.91
CA SER A 474 -13.83 -3.33 15.10
C SER A 474 -13.28 -2.25 16.02
N MET A 475 -12.41 -1.35 15.52
CA MET A 475 -11.83 -0.21 16.27
C MET A 475 -12.88 0.76 16.83
N HIS A 476 -14.07 0.80 16.24
CA HIS A 476 -15.18 1.63 16.71
C HIS A 476 -16.06 0.91 17.76
N GLY A 477 -15.70 -0.31 18.18
CA GLY A 477 -16.46 -1.11 19.14
C GLY A 477 -17.73 -1.73 18.55
N LYS A 478 -17.83 -1.86 17.22
CA LYS A 478 -19.03 -2.33 16.53
C LYS A 478 -18.91 -3.81 16.13
N ALA A 479 -18.79 -4.69 17.12
CA ALA A 479 -18.51 -6.11 16.87
C ALA A 479 -19.60 -6.82 16.06
N LYS A 480 -20.88 -6.49 16.30
CA LYS A 480 -22.00 -7.07 15.56
C LYS A 480 -21.86 -6.78 14.06
N GLU A 481 -21.64 -5.52 13.69
CA GLU A 481 -21.43 -5.13 12.30
C GLU A 481 -20.17 -5.77 11.70
N THR A 482 -19.09 -5.93 12.46
CA THR A 482 -17.88 -6.65 12.00
C THR A 482 -18.17 -8.12 11.67
N ILE A 483 -18.92 -8.81 12.53
CA ILE A 483 -19.32 -10.22 12.32
C ILE A 483 -20.27 -10.35 11.13
N GLU A 484 -21.25 -9.45 10.99
CA GLU A 484 -22.15 -9.41 9.84
C GLU A 484 -21.38 -9.20 8.52
N LEU A 485 -20.40 -8.30 8.51
CA LEU A 485 -19.52 -8.07 7.36
C LEU A 485 -18.67 -9.30 7.01
N PHE A 486 -18.15 -10.02 8.01
CA PHE A 486 -17.40 -11.27 7.80
C PHE A 486 -18.25 -12.32 7.09
N HIS A 487 -19.47 -12.54 7.56
CA HIS A 487 -20.39 -13.48 6.90
C HIS A 487 -20.81 -13.01 5.50
N MET A 488 -20.98 -11.71 5.29
CA MET A 488 -21.28 -11.15 3.98
C MET A 488 -20.15 -11.38 2.98
N MET A 489 -18.90 -11.20 3.42
CA MET A 489 -17.69 -11.49 2.64
C MET A 489 -17.63 -12.98 2.22
N GLN A 490 -17.92 -13.90 3.15
CA GLN A 490 -17.99 -15.34 2.85
C GLN A 490 -19.10 -15.64 1.83
N LYS A 491 -20.30 -15.07 2.03
CA LYS A 491 -21.45 -15.25 1.11
C LYS A 491 -21.18 -14.70 -0.28
N SER A 492 -20.35 -13.67 -0.43
CA SER A 492 -19.93 -13.15 -1.74
C SER A 492 -18.82 -13.99 -2.40
N GLY A 493 -18.48 -15.16 -1.86
CA GLY A 493 -17.52 -16.11 -2.44
C GLY A 493 -16.06 -15.83 -2.10
N HIS A 494 -15.77 -14.87 -1.22
CA HIS A 494 -14.39 -14.61 -0.79
C HIS A 494 -14.02 -15.53 0.38
N LYS A 495 -12.89 -16.21 0.26
CA LYS A 495 -12.33 -17.02 1.35
C LYS A 495 -11.65 -16.11 2.37
N PRO A 496 -12.01 -16.17 3.65
CA PRO A 496 -11.30 -15.44 4.69
C PRO A 496 -9.80 -15.74 4.71
N ASP A 497 -8.99 -14.74 5.04
CA ASP A 497 -7.56 -14.89 5.29
C ASP A 497 -7.22 -14.66 6.77
N PHE A 498 -5.93 -14.68 7.10
CA PHE A 498 -5.45 -14.42 8.46
C PHE A 498 -5.80 -13.00 8.95
N ILE A 499 -5.89 -12.01 8.06
CA ILE A 499 -6.27 -10.64 8.43
C ILE A 499 -7.77 -10.58 8.77
N SER A 500 -8.61 -11.28 7.99
CA SER A 500 -10.05 -11.38 8.24
C SER A 500 -10.36 -11.91 9.64
N PHE A 501 -9.68 -12.99 10.05
CA PHE A 501 -9.83 -13.56 11.40
C PHE A 501 -9.30 -12.64 12.49
N THR A 502 -8.15 -11.98 12.26
CA THR A 502 -7.63 -10.95 13.18
C THR A 502 -8.65 -9.83 13.40
N CYS A 503 -9.36 -9.38 12.37
CA CYS A 503 -10.39 -8.35 12.48
C CYS A 503 -11.56 -8.79 13.38
N VAL A 504 -12.06 -10.02 13.20
CA VAL A 504 -13.18 -10.57 14.00
C VAL A 504 -12.76 -10.83 15.45
N LEU A 505 -11.56 -11.40 15.67
CA LEU A 505 -11.04 -11.64 17.03
C LEU A 505 -10.77 -10.33 17.77
N SER A 506 -10.25 -9.31 17.08
CA SER A 506 -10.11 -7.96 17.65
C SER A 506 -11.46 -7.38 18.04
N ALA A 507 -12.49 -7.55 17.20
CA ALA A 507 -13.85 -7.08 17.51
C ALA A 507 -14.43 -7.78 18.76
N CYS A 508 -14.22 -9.10 18.88
CA CYS A 508 -14.59 -9.86 20.06
C CYS A 508 -13.85 -9.35 21.31
N SER A 509 -12.53 -9.15 21.20
CA SER A 509 -11.66 -8.62 22.26
C SER A 509 -12.09 -7.24 22.75
N GLN A 510 -12.54 -6.37 21.85
CA GLN A 510 -12.99 -5.02 22.18
C GLN A 510 -14.35 -4.97 22.90
N ASN A 511 -15.17 -6.01 22.74
CA ASN A 511 -16.51 -6.09 23.32
C ASN A 511 -16.66 -7.18 24.39
N GLY A 512 -15.60 -7.93 24.70
CA GLY A 512 -15.63 -9.00 25.70
C GLY A 512 -16.36 -10.27 25.29
N LEU A 513 -16.57 -10.48 23.99
CA LEU A 513 -17.30 -11.62 23.42
C LEU A 513 -16.43 -12.89 23.46
N THR A 514 -16.34 -13.51 24.64
CA THR A 514 -15.38 -14.58 24.92
C THR A 514 -15.73 -15.87 24.16
N ASP A 515 -17.02 -16.21 24.11
CA ASP A 515 -17.50 -17.44 23.48
C ASP A 515 -17.38 -17.35 21.95
N GLU A 516 -17.76 -16.21 21.37
CA GLU A 516 -17.57 -15.93 19.95
C GLU A 516 -16.09 -15.90 19.56
N GLY A 517 -15.23 -15.31 20.41
CA GLY A 517 -13.78 -15.31 20.19
C GLY A 517 -13.21 -16.73 20.07
N TRP A 518 -13.59 -17.64 20.98
CA TRP A 518 -13.21 -19.05 20.91
C TRP A 518 -13.78 -19.77 19.70
N HIS A 519 -15.03 -19.47 19.34
CA HIS A 519 -15.67 -20.02 18.15
C HIS A 519 -14.87 -19.66 16.89
N TYR A 520 -14.57 -18.38 16.65
CA TYR A 520 -13.84 -17.94 15.46
C TYR A 520 -12.38 -18.41 15.46
N PHE A 521 -11.70 -18.41 16.61
CA PHE A 521 -10.32 -18.90 16.72
C PHE A 521 -10.22 -20.39 16.37
N SER A 522 -11.18 -21.19 16.84
CA SER A 522 -11.26 -22.61 16.50
C SER A 522 -11.66 -22.83 15.04
N ASN A 523 -12.59 -22.02 14.53
CA ASN A 523 -13.11 -22.17 13.18
C ASN A 523 -12.06 -21.92 12.09
N MET A 524 -11.16 -20.97 12.35
CA MET A 524 -10.04 -20.64 11.47
C MET A 524 -9.20 -21.86 11.06
N SER A 525 -8.90 -22.75 12.01
CA SER A 525 -8.13 -23.96 11.72
C SER A 525 -9.00 -25.10 11.19
N LYS A 526 -10.18 -25.33 11.78
CA LYS A 526 -11.05 -26.47 11.47
C LYS A 526 -11.72 -26.39 10.09
N GLU A 527 -12.32 -25.25 9.76
CA GLU A 527 -13.09 -25.09 8.50
C GLU A 527 -12.27 -24.44 7.39
N HIS A 528 -11.31 -23.58 7.74
CA HIS A 528 -10.54 -22.81 6.76
C HIS A 528 -9.09 -23.28 6.56
N GLY A 529 -8.59 -24.20 7.39
CA GLY A 529 -7.22 -24.72 7.30
C GLY A 529 -6.14 -23.65 7.56
N ILE A 530 -6.51 -22.54 8.19
CA ILE A 530 -5.59 -21.43 8.47
C ILE A 530 -4.96 -21.67 9.84
N LYS A 531 -3.62 -21.79 9.87
CA LYS A 531 -2.87 -21.87 11.13
C LYS A 531 -2.86 -20.52 11.84
N ALA A 532 -3.04 -20.55 13.16
CA ALA A 532 -2.95 -19.36 13.99
C ALA A 532 -1.54 -18.74 13.92
N ARG A 533 -1.50 -17.41 14.02
CA ARG A 533 -0.30 -16.56 13.97
C ARG A 533 -0.28 -15.70 15.23
N LEU A 534 0.84 -15.03 15.50
CA LEU A 534 1.06 -14.23 16.71
C LEU A 534 -0.06 -13.21 16.95
N GLU A 535 -0.57 -12.57 15.89
CA GLU A 535 -1.64 -11.57 15.97
C GLU A 535 -2.97 -12.15 16.47
N HIS A 536 -3.28 -13.39 16.06
CA HIS A 536 -4.47 -14.10 16.53
C HIS A 536 -4.36 -14.44 18.02
N TYR A 537 -3.20 -14.94 18.46
CA TYR A 537 -2.95 -15.23 19.87
C TYR A 537 -2.98 -13.94 20.71
N ALA A 538 -2.37 -12.85 20.24
CA ALA A 538 -2.41 -11.56 20.92
C ALA A 538 -3.86 -11.05 21.12
N CYS A 539 -4.73 -11.22 20.11
CA CYS A 539 -6.16 -10.88 20.22
C CYS A 539 -6.87 -11.73 21.29
N MET A 540 -6.61 -13.05 21.30
CA MET A 540 -7.20 -13.99 22.27
C MET A 540 -6.71 -13.77 23.69
N VAL A 541 -5.40 -13.58 23.88
CA VAL A 541 -4.79 -13.22 25.18
C VAL A 541 -5.39 -11.92 25.68
N THR A 542 -5.55 -10.91 24.83
CA THR A 542 -6.20 -9.65 25.19
C THR A 542 -7.68 -9.85 25.59
N LEU A 543 -8.41 -10.69 24.85
CA LEU A 543 -9.82 -11.02 25.13
C LEU A 543 -9.97 -11.72 26.49
N LEU A 544 -9.23 -12.80 26.72
CA LEU A 544 -9.24 -13.56 27.98
C LEU A 544 -8.81 -12.69 29.16
N SER A 545 -7.75 -11.91 28.96
CA SER A 545 -7.26 -11.02 30.00
C SER A 545 -8.28 -9.95 30.38
N ARG A 546 -8.97 -9.34 29.40
CA ARG A 546 -10.07 -8.38 29.67
C ARG A 546 -11.26 -9.03 30.36
N ALA A 547 -11.52 -10.30 30.10
CA ALA A 547 -12.54 -11.09 30.80
C ALA A 547 -12.10 -11.50 32.23
N GLY A 548 -10.89 -11.12 32.67
CA GLY A 548 -10.33 -11.47 33.98
C GLY A 548 -9.76 -12.89 34.07
N LYS A 549 -9.72 -13.64 32.96
CA LYS A 549 -9.22 -15.02 32.89
C LYS A 549 -7.71 -15.04 32.62
N LEU A 550 -6.93 -14.45 33.52
CA LEU A 550 -5.48 -14.28 33.33
C LEU A 550 -4.70 -15.60 33.30
N GLU A 551 -5.12 -16.61 34.06
CA GLU A 551 -4.47 -17.92 34.05
C GLU A 551 -4.73 -18.66 32.72
N ASP A 552 -5.95 -18.60 32.18
CA ASP A 552 -6.26 -19.14 30.84
C ASP A 552 -5.45 -18.44 29.76
N ALA A 553 -5.28 -17.11 29.87
CA ALA A 553 -4.45 -16.34 28.97
C ALA A 553 -2.97 -16.76 29.06
N TYR A 554 -2.45 -17.01 30.27
CA TYR A 554 -1.10 -17.50 30.48
C TYR A 554 -0.90 -18.92 29.93
N SER A 555 -1.85 -19.84 30.18
CA SER A 555 -1.82 -21.19 29.62
C SER A 555 -1.78 -21.16 28.10
N MET A 556 -2.62 -20.32 27.47
CA MET A 556 -2.61 -20.16 26.02
C MET A 556 -1.25 -19.74 25.48
N ILE A 557 -0.52 -18.85 26.16
CA ILE A 557 0.84 -18.43 25.76
C ILE A 557 1.82 -19.59 25.86
N MET A 558 1.73 -20.40 26.91
CA MET A 558 2.59 -21.58 27.10
C MET A 558 2.33 -22.68 26.07
N ASP A 559 1.08 -22.83 25.64
CA ASP A 559 0.65 -23.85 24.68
C ASP A 559 0.84 -23.43 23.21
N MET A 560 1.37 -22.23 22.94
CA MET A 560 1.57 -21.74 21.57
C MET A 560 2.59 -22.61 20.82
N PRO A 561 2.30 -23.02 19.57
CA PRO A 561 3.24 -23.77 18.74
C PRO A 561 4.38 -22.91 18.17
N VAL A 562 4.34 -21.59 18.45
CA VAL A 562 5.29 -20.58 17.99
C VAL A 562 5.79 -19.77 19.17
N THR A 563 7.04 -19.33 19.12
CA THR A 563 7.65 -18.51 20.16
C THR A 563 6.89 -17.19 20.33
N PRO A 564 6.36 -16.86 21.52
CA PRO A 564 5.61 -15.62 21.73
C PRO A 564 6.48 -14.38 21.57
N ASP A 565 5.94 -13.34 20.97
CA ASP A 565 6.62 -12.07 20.74
C ASP A 565 6.28 -11.02 21.83
N ALA A 566 6.83 -9.81 21.66
CA ALA A 566 6.59 -8.71 22.59
C ALA A 566 5.11 -8.27 22.63
N CYS A 567 4.36 -8.45 21.54
CA CYS A 567 2.94 -8.09 21.49
C CYS A 567 2.11 -8.98 22.42
N VAL A 568 2.34 -10.30 22.37
CA VAL A 568 1.62 -11.28 23.19
C VAL A 568 1.92 -11.07 24.68
N TRP A 569 3.19 -10.96 25.05
CA TRP A 569 3.58 -10.70 26.45
C TRP A 569 3.15 -9.32 26.93
N GLY A 570 3.21 -8.31 26.07
CA GLY A 570 2.74 -6.95 26.36
C GLY A 570 1.24 -6.87 26.63
N ALA A 571 0.43 -7.68 25.94
CA ALA A 571 -1.00 -7.80 26.17
C ALA A 571 -1.32 -8.37 27.57
N LEU A 572 -0.58 -9.42 27.98
CA LEU A 572 -0.72 -10.00 29.33
C LEU A 572 -0.24 -9.02 30.41
N LEU A 573 0.96 -8.43 30.26
CA LEU A 573 1.51 -7.46 31.21
C LEU A 573 0.59 -6.25 31.43
N SER A 574 0.05 -5.71 30.34
CA SER A 574 -0.90 -4.58 30.38
C SER A 574 -2.16 -4.91 31.18
N SER A 575 -2.57 -6.16 31.15
CA SER A 575 -3.77 -6.66 31.84
C SER A 575 -3.47 -7.02 33.29
N CYS A 576 -2.28 -7.53 33.61
CA CYS A 576 -1.80 -7.71 34.98
C CYS A 576 -1.85 -6.39 35.78
N ARG A 577 -1.54 -5.26 35.12
CA ARG A 577 -1.74 -3.91 35.68
C ARG A 577 -3.21 -3.59 35.97
N VAL A 578 -4.12 -4.00 35.09
CA VAL A 578 -5.56 -3.75 35.26
C VAL A 578 -6.17 -4.66 36.32
N HIS A 579 -5.64 -5.86 36.55
CA HIS A 579 -6.15 -6.82 37.54
C HIS A 579 -5.29 -6.93 38.81
N ASN A 580 -4.26 -6.09 38.94
CA ASN A 580 -3.36 -6.06 40.10
C ASN A 580 -2.69 -7.44 40.40
N ASN A 581 -2.36 -8.20 39.35
CA ASN A 581 -1.70 -9.50 39.44
C ASN A 581 -0.17 -9.32 39.30
N VAL A 582 0.54 -9.30 40.43
CA VAL A 582 2.00 -9.08 40.46
C VAL A 582 2.76 -10.25 39.85
N ARG A 583 2.40 -11.50 40.20
CA ARG A 583 3.10 -12.71 39.77
C ARG A 583 3.20 -12.83 38.25
N LEU A 584 2.05 -12.78 37.55
CA LEU A 584 2.04 -12.86 36.09
C LEU A 584 2.63 -11.60 35.44
N GLY A 585 2.57 -10.46 36.13
CA GLY A 585 3.22 -9.21 35.73
C GLY A 585 4.75 -9.34 35.68
N GLU A 586 5.36 -9.91 36.72
CA GLU A 586 6.81 -10.15 36.79
C GLU A 586 7.27 -11.09 35.67
N ILE A 587 6.63 -12.24 35.52
CA ILE A 587 6.95 -13.22 34.47
C ILE A 587 6.86 -12.58 33.08
N SER A 588 5.79 -11.82 32.82
CA SER A 588 5.60 -11.17 31.52
C SER A 588 6.65 -10.08 31.27
N ALA A 589 7.01 -9.30 32.30
CA ALA A 589 7.99 -8.24 32.19
C ALA A 589 9.42 -8.77 31.98
N GLU A 590 9.81 -9.85 32.67
CA GLU A 590 11.10 -10.50 32.47
C GLU A 590 11.27 -10.97 31.02
N LYS A 591 10.24 -11.62 30.46
CA LYS A 591 10.23 -12.02 29.04
C LYS A 591 10.31 -10.83 28.09
N LEU A 592 9.63 -9.74 28.41
CA LEU A 592 9.73 -8.50 27.63
C LEU A 592 11.09 -7.80 27.75
N PHE A 593 11.81 -7.96 28.86
CA PHE A 593 13.17 -7.43 29.01
C PHE A 593 14.18 -8.22 28.19
N GLU A 594 13.95 -9.52 27.99
CA GLU A 594 14.73 -10.36 27.06
C GLU A 594 14.47 -9.95 25.60
N LEU A 595 13.20 -9.79 25.23
CA LEU A 595 12.78 -9.49 23.85
C LEU A 595 13.05 -8.03 23.43
N GLU A 596 12.76 -7.07 24.32
CA GLU A 596 12.85 -5.63 24.04
C GLU A 596 13.58 -4.87 25.17
N PRO A 597 14.89 -5.11 25.37
CA PRO A 597 15.65 -4.54 26.49
C PRO A 597 15.78 -3.01 26.45
N ARG A 598 15.45 -2.38 25.30
CA ARG A 598 15.49 -0.93 25.10
C ARG A 598 14.11 -0.27 25.08
N ASN A 599 13.02 -1.02 25.32
CA ASN A 599 11.69 -0.45 25.36
C ASN A 599 11.33 0.06 26.77
N PRO A 600 11.32 1.38 27.03
CA PRO A 600 11.02 1.92 28.35
C PRO A 600 9.58 1.63 28.82
N GLY A 601 8.66 1.35 27.90
CA GLY A 601 7.26 1.10 28.22
C GLY A 601 7.06 -0.13 29.12
N ASN A 602 7.81 -1.21 28.86
CA ASN A 602 7.71 -2.46 29.60
C ASN A 602 8.10 -2.28 31.08
N TYR A 603 9.20 -1.56 31.33
CA TYR A 603 9.65 -1.21 32.67
C TYR A 603 8.64 -0.32 33.40
N VAL A 604 8.08 0.68 32.70
CA VAL A 604 7.08 1.57 33.28
C VAL A 604 5.81 0.82 33.67
N ILE A 605 5.36 -0.16 32.87
CA ILE A 605 4.17 -0.95 33.23
C ILE A 605 4.43 -1.81 34.48
N LEU A 606 5.59 -2.47 34.58
CA LEU A 606 5.94 -3.24 35.78
C LEU A 606 6.08 -2.33 37.03
N SER A 607 6.79 -1.21 36.89
CA SER A 607 6.90 -0.20 37.95
C SER A 607 5.51 0.29 38.41
N ASN A 608 4.58 0.48 37.47
CA ASN A 608 3.20 0.86 37.79
C ASN A 608 2.44 -0.26 38.53
N ILE A 609 2.69 -1.53 38.24
CA ILE A 609 2.10 -2.68 38.96
C ILE A 609 2.58 -2.68 40.42
N TYR A 610 3.88 -2.48 40.65
CA TYR A 610 4.44 -2.39 42.01
C TYR A 610 3.91 -1.18 42.77
N ALA A 611 3.87 0.00 42.12
CA ALA A 611 3.33 1.21 42.73
C ALA A 611 1.86 1.05 43.15
N ALA A 612 1.03 0.39 42.32
CA ALA A 612 -0.36 0.12 42.65
C ALA A 612 -0.54 -0.81 43.88
N LYS A 613 0.50 -1.58 44.24
CA LYS A 613 0.55 -2.43 45.44
C LYS A 613 1.31 -1.79 46.61
N GLY A 614 1.85 -0.59 46.46
CA GLY A 614 2.65 0.10 47.48
C GLY A 614 4.06 -0.48 47.66
N MET A 615 4.56 -1.26 46.70
CA MET A 615 5.89 -1.90 46.75
C MET A 615 6.98 -0.94 46.25
N TRP A 616 7.24 0.14 46.99
CA TRP A 616 8.14 1.23 46.54
C TRP A 616 9.60 0.80 46.35
N SER A 617 10.09 -0.17 47.12
CA SER A 617 11.45 -0.72 46.93
C SER A 617 11.65 -1.33 45.53
N GLU A 618 10.65 -2.06 45.03
CA GLU A 618 10.71 -2.65 43.69
C GLU A 618 10.49 -1.59 42.60
N VAL A 619 9.70 -0.54 42.88
CA VAL A 619 9.57 0.62 41.98
C VAL A 619 10.93 1.28 41.75
N ASP A 620 11.68 1.53 42.83
CA ASP A 620 13.01 2.14 42.77
C ASP A 620 13.99 1.23 42.04
N ARG A 621 13.97 -0.07 42.33
CA ARG A 621 14.79 -1.07 41.61
C ARG A 621 14.55 -1.03 40.10
N VAL A 622 13.29 -0.99 39.65
CA VAL A 622 12.97 -0.93 38.21
C VAL A 622 13.41 0.40 37.60
N ARG A 623 13.31 1.52 38.33
CA ARG A 623 13.78 2.84 37.87
C ARG A 623 15.31 2.91 37.78
N ASP A 624 16.02 2.26 38.70
CA ASP A 624 17.48 2.13 38.65
C ASP A 624 17.91 1.31 37.43
N MET A 625 17.23 0.20 37.14
CA MET A 625 17.47 -0.59 35.93
C MET A 625 17.27 0.25 34.64
N MET A 626 16.21 1.07 34.59
CA MET A 626 15.99 1.99 33.48
C MET A 626 17.12 3.02 33.35
N SER A 627 17.57 3.59 34.47
CA SER A 627 18.62 4.61 34.51
C SER A 627 19.98 4.06 34.07
N GLN A 628 20.35 2.86 34.53
CA GLN A 628 21.58 2.17 34.13
C GLN A 628 21.63 1.88 32.62
N LYS A 629 20.46 1.64 32.01
CA LYS A 629 20.32 1.42 30.56
C LYS A 629 20.13 2.71 29.74
N GLY A 630 20.12 3.88 30.39
CA GLY A 630 19.89 5.17 29.75
C GLY A 630 18.48 5.36 29.17
N LEU A 631 17.50 4.58 29.64
CA LEU A 631 16.14 4.59 29.11
C LEU A 631 15.35 5.78 29.65
N ARG A 632 14.66 6.50 28.76
CA ARG A 632 13.76 7.61 29.12
C ARG A 632 12.33 7.27 28.72
N LYS A 633 11.38 7.69 29.56
CA LYS A 633 9.95 7.52 29.28
C LYS A 633 9.55 8.35 28.04
N ASN A 634 8.87 7.72 27.10
CA ASN A 634 8.28 8.42 25.95
C ASN A 634 7.16 9.36 26.43
N PRO A 635 7.19 10.64 26.05
CA PRO A 635 6.13 11.58 26.41
C PRO A 635 4.82 11.24 25.69
N GLY A 636 3.71 11.35 26.42
CA GLY A 636 2.37 11.21 25.85
C GLY A 636 2.05 12.41 24.96
N CYS A 637 1.65 12.14 23.72
CA CYS A 637 1.35 13.14 22.71
C CYS A 637 -0.08 12.98 22.23
N SER A 638 -0.77 14.11 22.07
CA SER A 638 -2.10 14.15 21.48
C SER A 638 -2.13 15.11 20.28
N TRP A 639 -2.82 14.72 19.21
CA TRP A 639 -3.01 15.53 18.01
C TRP A 639 -4.47 15.96 17.87
N ILE A 640 -4.66 17.20 17.41
CA ILE A 640 -5.98 17.76 17.10
C ILE A 640 -5.90 18.64 15.85
N GLU A 641 -6.84 18.47 14.93
CA GLU A 641 -6.96 19.30 13.72
C GLU A 641 -7.91 20.48 13.99
N VAL A 642 -7.40 21.71 13.92
CA VAL A 642 -8.17 22.94 14.10
C VAL A 642 -7.86 23.91 12.96
N LYS A 643 -8.89 24.48 12.33
CA LYS A 643 -8.75 25.42 11.20
C LYS A 643 -7.80 24.91 10.09
N ASN A 644 -7.92 23.63 9.74
CA ASN A 644 -7.08 22.93 8.74
C ASN A 644 -5.58 22.84 9.08
N LYS A 645 -5.21 23.03 10.34
CA LYS A 645 -3.84 22.81 10.83
C LYS A 645 -3.85 21.71 11.87
N LEU A 646 -2.90 20.78 11.77
CA LEU A 646 -2.67 19.78 12.79
C LEU A 646 -1.83 20.39 13.92
N HIS A 647 -2.31 20.28 15.15
CA HIS A 647 -1.61 20.72 16.35
C HIS A 647 -1.22 19.52 17.19
N MET A 648 0.06 19.41 17.55
CA MET A 648 0.59 18.39 18.44
C MET A 648 0.77 19.00 19.84
N LEU A 649 0.18 18.37 20.85
CA LEU A 649 0.23 18.79 22.24
C LEU A 649 1.00 17.73 23.03
N LEU A 650 2.13 18.12 23.60
CA LEU A 650 3.01 17.23 24.36
C LEU A 650 2.93 17.55 25.86
N ALA A 651 2.80 16.51 26.68
CA ALA A 651 2.74 16.66 28.13
C ALA A 651 4.05 17.28 28.66
N GLY A 652 3.95 18.44 29.31
CA GLY A 652 5.11 19.21 29.81
C GLY A 652 5.74 20.21 28.82
N ASP A 653 5.31 20.24 27.56
CA ASP A 653 5.86 21.18 26.56
C ASP A 653 5.33 22.61 26.75
N LYS A 654 6.24 23.58 26.80
CA LYS A 654 5.93 25.01 26.97
C LYS A 654 5.98 25.80 25.66
N SER A 655 6.31 25.17 24.53
CA SER A 655 6.56 25.84 23.26
C SER A 655 5.29 26.29 22.51
N HIS A 656 4.12 25.74 22.84
CA HIS A 656 2.89 26.04 22.10
C HIS A 656 2.43 27.50 22.31
N PRO A 657 2.14 28.27 21.24
CA PRO A 657 1.85 29.71 21.35
C PRO A 657 0.66 30.09 22.26
N GLN A 658 -0.35 29.21 22.35
CA GLN A 658 -1.55 29.43 23.18
C GLN A 658 -1.50 28.68 24.52
N ARG A 659 -0.32 28.29 25.01
CA ARG A 659 -0.19 27.42 26.20
C ARG A 659 -0.91 27.98 27.44
N GLU A 660 -0.73 29.26 27.76
CA GLU A 660 -1.35 29.89 28.94
C GLU A 660 -2.88 29.80 28.87
N GLN A 661 -3.46 30.17 27.73
CA GLN A 661 -4.92 30.11 27.50
C GLN A 661 -5.48 28.69 27.65
N ILE A 662 -4.76 27.67 27.15
CA ILE A 662 -5.15 26.25 27.29
C ILE A 662 -5.17 25.86 28.77
N ILE A 663 -4.14 26.22 29.52
CA ILE A 663 -4.05 25.89 30.95
C ILE A 663 -5.14 26.61 31.74
N ASP A 664 -5.41 27.89 31.45
CA ASP A 664 -6.48 28.64 32.10
C ASP A 664 -7.86 28.02 31.85
N LYS A 665 -8.15 27.64 30.59
CA LYS A 665 -9.41 26.94 30.26
C LYS A 665 -9.49 25.59 30.96
N LEU A 666 -8.39 24.84 31.05
CA LEU A 666 -8.36 23.56 31.73
C LEU A 666 -8.60 23.70 33.24
N ASN A 667 -8.02 24.72 33.87
CA ASN A 667 -8.27 25.04 35.28
C ASN A 667 -9.75 25.40 35.53
N GLN A 668 -10.35 26.22 34.66
CA GLN A 668 -11.77 26.55 34.73
C GLN A 668 -12.64 25.30 34.63
N LEU A 669 -12.38 24.43 33.66
CA LEU A 669 -13.12 23.18 33.46
C LEU A 669 -12.96 22.23 34.66
N SER A 670 -11.76 22.12 35.24
CA SER A 670 -11.52 21.34 36.45
C SER A 670 -12.30 21.87 37.65
N MET A 671 -12.46 23.20 37.78
CA MET A 671 -13.30 23.80 38.84
C MET A 671 -14.78 23.45 38.65
N GLU A 672 -15.30 23.54 37.42
CA GLU A 672 -16.70 23.18 37.12
C GLU A 672 -16.98 21.68 37.31
N MET A 673 -16.01 20.82 36.98
CA MET A 673 -16.07 19.38 37.24
C MET A 673 -16.22 19.12 38.75
N LYS A 674 -15.40 19.76 39.59
CA LYS A 674 -15.47 19.65 41.05
C LYS A 674 -16.80 20.15 41.62
N LYS A 675 -17.30 21.30 41.14
CA LYS A 675 -18.62 21.84 41.56
C LYS A 675 -19.76 20.87 41.26
N SER A 676 -19.63 20.11 40.17
CA SER A 676 -20.60 19.09 39.75
C SER A 676 -20.45 17.75 40.51
N GLY A 677 -19.63 17.71 41.57
CA GLY A 677 -19.39 16.51 42.39
C GLY A 677 -18.49 15.46 41.73
N HIS A 678 -17.84 15.80 40.61
CA HIS A 678 -16.91 14.91 39.91
C HIS A 678 -15.48 15.31 40.28
N PHE A 679 -14.71 14.38 40.84
CA PHE A 679 -13.34 14.65 41.29
C PHE A 679 -12.31 13.93 40.41
N PRO A 680 -11.12 14.54 40.15
CA PRO A 680 -10.02 13.85 39.48
C PRO A 680 -9.66 12.55 40.21
N ASN A 681 -9.39 11.48 39.45
CA ASN A 681 -9.04 10.20 40.07
C ASN A 681 -7.53 10.12 40.29
N MET A 682 -7.13 10.44 41.53
CA MET A 682 -5.73 10.50 41.97
C MET A 682 -5.03 9.14 41.93
N SER A 683 -5.78 8.02 41.88
CA SER A 683 -5.20 6.68 41.80
C SER A 683 -4.43 6.41 40.50
N PHE A 684 -4.58 7.27 39.49
CA PHE A 684 -3.83 7.17 38.23
C PHE A 684 -2.47 7.87 38.27
N VAL A 685 -2.17 8.63 39.33
CA VAL A 685 -0.82 9.18 39.57
C VAL A 685 -0.07 8.24 40.50
N LEU A 686 0.77 7.42 39.91
CA LEU A 686 1.57 6.40 40.60
C LEU A 686 2.91 6.94 41.13
N GLN A 687 3.10 8.25 41.08
CA GLN A 687 4.23 8.94 41.70
C GLN A 687 3.92 9.19 43.18
N ASP A 688 4.92 8.98 44.03
CA ASP A 688 4.84 9.29 45.45
C ASP A 688 5.08 10.79 45.66
N VAL A 689 4.02 11.56 45.46
CA VAL A 689 3.99 13.03 45.57
C VAL A 689 2.73 13.45 46.32
N GLU A 690 2.71 14.68 46.85
CA GLU A 690 1.57 15.22 47.57
C GLU A 690 0.31 15.26 46.70
N GLU A 691 -0.88 15.17 47.30
CA GLU A 691 -2.15 15.14 46.55
C GLU A 691 -2.34 16.36 45.63
N GLN A 692 -1.84 17.53 46.02
CA GLN A 692 -1.89 18.74 45.20
C GLN A 692 -1.00 18.64 43.95
N GLU A 693 0.17 18.01 44.07
CA GLU A 693 1.07 17.77 42.94
C GLU A 693 0.52 16.69 42.00
N LYS A 694 -0.11 15.64 42.55
CA LYS A 694 -0.83 14.64 41.76
C LYS A 694 -1.89 15.30 40.88
N GLU A 695 -2.63 16.27 41.40
CA GLU A 695 -3.67 16.95 40.64
C GLU A 695 -3.06 17.76 39.48
N HIS A 696 -1.96 18.46 39.74
CA HIS A 696 -1.24 19.21 38.72
C HIS A 696 -0.70 18.33 37.59
N ILE A 697 -0.21 17.12 37.92
CA ILE A 697 0.24 16.12 36.94
C ILE A 697 -0.90 15.67 36.02
N LEU A 698 -2.09 15.40 36.59
CA LEU A 698 -3.27 14.99 35.81
C LEU A 698 -3.78 16.10 34.88
N CYS A 699 -3.61 17.37 35.26
CA CYS A 699 -3.93 18.52 34.41
C CYS A 699 -2.97 18.66 33.21
N GLY A 700 -1.74 18.14 33.34
CA GLY A 700 -0.72 18.16 32.29
C GLY A 700 -0.85 17.09 31.21
N HIS A 701 -1.85 16.20 31.29
CA HIS A 701 -2.06 15.15 30.30
C HIS A 701 -2.43 15.72 28.92
N SER A 702 -1.74 15.25 27.88
CA SER A 702 -1.86 15.81 26.52
C SER A 702 -3.27 15.72 25.94
N GLU A 703 -4.07 14.73 26.35
CA GLU A 703 -5.47 14.62 25.91
C GLU A 703 -6.32 15.78 26.41
N LYS A 704 -6.16 16.15 27.68
CA LYS A 704 -6.91 17.25 28.27
C LYS A 704 -6.48 18.58 27.65
N LEU A 705 -5.18 18.75 27.41
CA LEU A 705 -4.64 19.91 26.69
C LEU A 705 -5.22 20.01 25.27
N ALA A 706 -5.29 18.90 24.53
CA ALA A 706 -5.86 18.87 23.19
C ALA A 706 -7.36 19.20 23.18
N VAL A 707 -8.14 18.65 24.13
CA VAL A 707 -9.58 18.97 24.26
C VAL A 707 -9.79 20.43 24.64
N ALA A 708 -9.04 20.96 25.62
CA ALA A 708 -9.12 22.37 26.01
C ALA A 708 -8.77 23.30 24.83
N PHE A 709 -7.70 23.00 24.09
CA PHE A 709 -7.33 23.72 22.88
C PHE A 709 -8.44 23.68 21.80
N GLY A 710 -9.05 22.51 21.61
CA GLY A 710 -10.19 22.31 20.70
C GLY A 710 -11.38 23.18 21.08
N LEU A 711 -11.76 23.21 22.37
CA LEU A 711 -12.85 24.04 22.88
C LEU A 711 -12.59 25.53 22.66
N LEU A 712 -11.37 25.99 22.91
CA LEU A 712 -10.98 27.41 22.73
C LEU A 712 -11.09 27.89 21.28
N ASN A 713 -10.78 27.01 20.32
CA ASN A 713 -10.56 27.41 18.94
C ASN A 713 -11.65 26.93 17.96
N THR A 714 -12.72 26.30 18.46
CA THR A 714 -13.85 25.84 17.64
C THR A 714 -15.21 26.33 18.18
N PRO A 715 -16.17 26.65 17.29
CA PRO A 715 -17.49 27.11 17.71
C PRO A 715 -18.23 26.11 18.61
N PRO A 716 -19.09 26.56 19.54
CA PRO A 716 -19.96 25.70 20.33
C PRO A 716 -20.73 24.68 19.46
N GLY A 717 -20.91 23.46 19.96
CA GLY A 717 -21.53 22.35 19.23
C GLY A 717 -20.65 21.67 18.18
N SER A 718 -19.45 22.20 17.86
CA SER A 718 -18.53 21.54 16.94
C SER A 718 -17.92 20.28 17.57
N SER A 719 -17.93 19.17 16.81
CA SER A 719 -17.30 17.91 17.24
C SER A 719 -15.77 18.06 17.35
N LEU A 720 -15.17 17.51 18.40
CA LEU A 720 -13.72 17.49 18.58
C LEU A 720 -13.16 16.11 18.23
N ARG A 721 -11.97 16.07 17.61
CA ARG A 721 -11.28 14.84 17.22
C ARG A 721 -9.85 14.87 17.73
N VAL A 722 -9.53 13.97 18.64
CA VAL A 722 -8.22 13.86 19.28
C VAL A 722 -7.65 12.48 19.02
N ILE A 723 -6.38 12.40 18.63
CA ILE A 723 -5.63 11.14 18.58
C ILE A 723 -4.59 11.15 19.69
N LYS A 724 -4.39 10.01 20.35
CA LYS A 724 -3.35 9.78 21.34
C LYS A 724 -2.42 8.65 20.87
N ASN A 725 -1.11 8.81 21.07
CA ASN A 725 -0.10 7.77 20.78
C ASN A 725 0.00 6.66 21.85
N LEU A 726 -0.76 6.79 22.93
CA LEU A 726 -0.78 5.88 24.08
C LEU A 726 -2.24 5.56 24.42
N ARG A 727 -2.48 4.54 25.26
CA ARG A 727 -3.83 4.27 25.80
C ARG A 727 -4.32 5.45 26.64
N ILE A 728 -5.59 5.84 26.50
CA ILE A 728 -6.19 6.86 27.35
C ILE A 728 -6.25 6.36 28.80
N CYS A 729 -5.86 7.18 29.78
CA CYS A 729 -5.98 6.82 31.19
C CYS A 729 -7.41 7.06 31.69
N GLY A 730 -7.79 6.43 32.81
CA GLY A 730 -9.15 6.54 33.33
C GLY A 730 -9.54 7.95 33.75
N ASP A 731 -8.61 8.72 34.32
CA ASP A 731 -8.87 10.12 34.67
C ASP A 731 -9.17 10.98 33.44
N CYS A 732 -8.38 10.87 32.37
CA CYS A 732 -8.66 11.58 31.11
C CYS A 732 -9.97 11.13 30.49
N HIS A 733 -10.29 9.84 30.55
CA HIS A 733 -11.57 9.34 30.06
C HIS A 733 -12.75 9.94 30.82
N SER A 734 -12.72 9.93 32.16
CA SER A 734 -13.74 10.54 33.01
C SER A 734 -13.86 12.05 32.82
N PHE A 735 -12.73 12.74 32.67
CA PHE A 735 -12.70 14.17 32.36
C PHE A 735 -13.39 14.47 31.03
N ILE A 736 -13.03 13.77 29.95
CA ILE A 736 -13.61 14.01 28.62
C ILE A 736 -15.09 13.63 28.59
N LYS A 737 -15.48 12.58 29.32
CA LYS A 737 -16.88 12.22 29.55
C LYS A 737 -17.65 13.39 30.17
N PHE A 738 -17.16 13.98 31.26
CA PHE A 738 -17.74 15.18 31.87
C PHE A 738 -17.84 16.34 30.87
N ILE A 739 -16.75 16.66 30.15
CA ILE A 739 -16.73 17.77 29.18
C ILE A 739 -17.75 17.58 28.06
N SER A 740 -17.90 16.35 27.55
CA SER A 740 -18.86 16.06 26.50
C SER A 740 -20.30 16.41 26.92
N GLY A 741 -20.69 16.05 28.15
CA GLY A 741 -21.99 16.41 28.70
C GLY A 741 -22.11 17.89 29.06
N PHE A 742 -21.08 18.48 29.67
CA PHE A 742 -21.10 19.87 30.16
C PHE A 742 -21.10 20.90 29.02
N GLU A 743 -20.25 20.73 28.00
CA GLU A 743 -20.15 21.63 26.85
C GLU A 743 -21.14 21.24 25.72
N GLY A 744 -21.85 20.11 25.86
CA GLY A 744 -22.79 19.60 24.85
C GLY A 744 -22.13 19.28 23.52
N ARG A 745 -20.94 18.65 23.56
CA ARG A 745 -20.13 18.36 22.36
C ARG A 745 -19.87 16.86 22.21
N GLU A 746 -19.95 16.39 20.97
CA GLU A 746 -19.42 15.08 20.61
C GLU A 746 -17.88 15.15 20.52
N ILE A 747 -17.20 14.29 21.29
CA ILE A 747 -15.74 14.23 21.32
C ILE A 747 -15.31 12.83 20.93
N PHE A 748 -14.49 12.72 19.89
CA PHE A 748 -13.95 11.45 19.42
C PHE A 748 -12.48 11.39 19.82
N VAL A 749 -12.11 10.38 20.59
CA VAL A 749 -10.72 10.14 20.98
C VAL A 749 -10.27 8.79 20.46
N ARG A 750 -9.26 8.76 19.59
CA ARG A 750 -8.61 7.51 19.18
C ARG A 750 -7.36 7.28 20.03
N ASP A 751 -7.33 6.18 20.77
CA ASP A 751 -6.09 5.72 21.41
C ASP A 751 -5.42 4.63 20.54
N THR A 752 -4.38 3.98 21.05
CA THR A 752 -3.66 2.93 20.30
C THR A 752 -4.51 1.71 19.96
N ASN A 753 -5.68 1.54 20.60
CA ASN A 753 -6.47 0.32 20.53
C ASN A 753 -7.84 0.54 19.87
N ARG A 754 -8.50 1.67 20.15
CA ARG A 754 -9.88 1.93 19.72
C ARG A 754 -10.24 3.40 19.69
N PHE A 755 -11.41 3.67 19.13
CA PHE A 755 -12.12 4.92 19.36
C PHE A 755 -12.98 4.88 20.62
N HIS A 756 -12.95 6.00 21.33
CA HIS A 756 -13.87 6.39 22.38
C HIS A 756 -14.75 7.51 21.82
N HIS A 757 -16.05 7.24 21.70
CA HIS A 757 -17.03 8.20 21.22
C HIS A 757 -17.75 8.76 22.43
N PHE A 758 -17.40 9.99 22.82
CA PHE A 758 -18.03 10.68 23.93
C PHE A 758 -19.18 11.53 23.43
N LYS A 759 -20.37 11.30 23.99
CA LYS A 759 -21.59 12.03 23.64
C LYS A 759 -22.49 12.12 24.86
N ASP A 760 -23.01 13.30 25.15
CA ASP A 760 -24.00 13.56 26.21
C ASP A 760 -23.57 13.04 27.60
N GLY A 761 -22.25 13.01 27.86
CA GLY A 761 -21.72 12.50 29.12
C GLY A 761 -21.53 10.99 29.15
N ASP A 762 -21.67 10.27 28.04
CA ASP A 762 -21.44 8.84 27.92
C ASP A 762 -20.34 8.50 26.91
N CYS A 763 -19.75 7.31 27.04
CA CYS A 763 -18.73 6.81 26.11
C CYS A 763 -19.17 5.48 25.49
N SER A 764 -18.94 5.32 24.17
CA SER A 764 -19.23 4.08 23.44
C SER A 764 -18.47 2.84 23.92
N CYS A 765 -17.48 2.97 24.81
CA CYS A 765 -16.81 1.83 25.41
C CYS A 765 -17.60 1.18 26.57
N GLY A 766 -18.70 1.81 27.03
CA GLY A 766 -19.50 1.31 28.15
C GLY A 766 -18.71 1.21 29.47
N ASP A 767 -17.64 2.00 29.60
CA ASP A 767 -16.64 1.93 30.67
C ASP A 767 -15.98 0.54 30.84
N TYR A 768 -16.18 -0.38 29.89
CA TYR A 768 -15.64 -1.75 29.90
C TYR A 768 -14.12 -1.78 30.06
N CYS A 769 -13.43 -0.77 29.52
CA CYS A 769 -11.97 -0.61 29.63
C CYS A 769 -11.48 -0.03 30.97
N LEU A 770 -12.40 0.44 31.81
CA LEU A 770 -12.17 1.08 33.11
C LEU A 770 -12.70 0.28 34.29
N VAL A 771 -13.38 -0.85 34.05
CA VAL A 771 -13.91 -1.71 35.12
C VAL A 771 -12.76 -2.38 35.88
N MET A 772 -12.25 -1.67 36.88
CA MET A 772 -11.96 -2.24 38.19
C MET A 772 -13.08 -1.78 39.15
N LEU A 773 -13.49 -2.69 40.06
CA LEU A 773 -14.28 -2.46 41.28
C LEU A 773 -15.82 -2.60 41.27
N LYS A 774 -16.43 -3.40 40.39
CA LYS A 774 -17.74 -4.02 40.71
C LYS A 774 -17.74 -5.48 40.23
N LEU A 775 -18.09 -6.42 41.12
CA LEU A 775 -18.00 -7.90 40.99
C LEU A 775 -16.57 -8.38 41.30
N VAL A 776 -16.21 -8.81 42.52
CA VAL A 776 -16.83 -9.86 43.35
C VAL A 776 -16.72 -9.44 44.83
N LEU A 777 -17.84 -9.04 45.44
CA LEU A 777 -18.03 -9.26 46.88
C LEU A 777 -18.89 -10.52 46.99
N PRO A 778 -18.49 -11.53 47.78
CA PRO A 778 -19.37 -12.66 48.08
C PRO A 778 -20.69 -12.12 48.64
N SER A 779 -21.80 -12.62 48.12
CA SER A 779 -23.18 -12.20 48.40
C SER A 779 -23.62 -12.24 49.88
N LYS A 780 -22.73 -12.58 50.81
CA LYS A 780 -23.03 -12.66 52.25
C LYS A 780 -22.79 -11.34 53.02
N GLU A 781 -21.90 -10.45 52.60
CA GLU A 781 -21.59 -9.22 53.36
C GLU A 781 -22.51 -8.03 53.06
N LEU A 782 -23.12 -7.97 51.87
CA LEU A 782 -24.10 -6.94 51.51
C LEU A 782 -25.39 -7.01 52.36
N SER A 783 -25.75 -8.19 52.86
CA SER A 783 -26.90 -8.38 53.75
C SER A 783 -26.66 -7.80 55.17
N LEU A 784 -25.40 -7.74 55.62
CA LEU A 784 -25.03 -7.23 56.94
C LEU A 784 -24.89 -5.70 56.96
N LEU A 785 -24.41 -5.10 55.86
CA LEU A 785 -24.32 -3.65 55.70
C LEU A 785 -25.70 -2.99 55.52
N PHE A 786 -26.63 -3.65 54.82
CA PHE A 786 -28.01 -3.15 54.71
C PHE A 786 -28.77 -3.20 56.05
N ARG A 787 -28.52 -4.21 56.90
CA ARG A 787 -29.14 -4.31 58.23
C ARG A 787 -28.57 -3.33 59.26
N LYS A 788 -27.32 -2.86 59.10
CA LYS A 788 -26.72 -1.84 59.98
C LYS A 788 -27.15 -0.41 59.63
N SER A 789 -27.43 -0.11 58.35
CA SER A 789 -27.87 1.22 57.93
C SER A 789 -29.32 1.55 58.35
N LEU A 790 -30.20 0.55 58.38
CA LEU A 790 -31.62 0.72 58.76
C LEU A 790 -31.87 0.89 60.28
N ARG A 791 -30.85 0.76 61.13
CA ARG A 791 -30.99 0.96 62.60
C ARG A 791 -30.60 2.36 63.09
N LYS A 792 -30.16 3.28 62.21
CA LYS A 792 -29.61 4.58 62.61
C LYS A 792 -30.41 5.81 62.15
N ASN A 793 -31.59 5.68 61.55
CA ASN A 793 -32.39 6.84 61.16
C ASN A 793 -33.91 6.57 61.30
N PRO A 794 -34.64 7.21 62.25
CA PRO A 794 -36.07 6.97 62.46
C PRO A 794 -37.01 7.61 61.42
N VAL A 795 -36.49 8.34 60.42
CA VAL A 795 -37.32 9.23 59.57
C VAL A 795 -37.71 8.62 58.21
N LEU A 796 -37.22 7.44 57.85
CA LEU A 796 -37.54 6.77 56.57
C LEU A 796 -38.55 5.60 56.70
N GLY A 797 -39.18 5.43 57.87
CA GLY A 797 -40.09 4.31 58.16
C GLY A 797 -41.56 4.49 57.74
N ILE A 798 -41.95 5.62 57.12
CA ILE A 798 -43.37 5.94 56.90
C ILE A 798 -43.85 5.64 55.47
N GLY A 799 -42.95 5.49 54.49
CA GLY A 799 -43.33 5.26 53.09
C GLY A 799 -43.65 3.80 52.69
N LEU A 800 -43.27 2.80 53.50
CA LEU A 800 -43.38 1.38 53.15
C LEU A 800 -44.52 0.62 53.84
N ARG A 801 -45.43 1.32 54.53
CA ARG A 801 -46.61 0.72 55.20
C ARG A 801 -47.93 0.85 54.45
N MET A 802 -47.97 1.44 53.25
CA MET A 802 -49.22 1.65 52.48
C MET A 802 -49.40 0.75 51.25
N LEU A 803 -48.59 -0.30 51.04
CA LEU A 803 -48.74 -1.22 49.91
C LEU A 803 -48.87 -2.69 50.33
N LYS A 804 -49.51 -2.95 51.48
CA LYS A 804 -49.66 -4.31 52.02
C LYS A 804 -51.10 -4.72 52.39
N ASP A 805 -52.10 -4.08 51.82
CA ASP A 805 -53.48 -4.55 51.89
C ASP A 805 -54.09 -4.64 50.48
N VAL A 806 -54.90 -5.70 50.30
CA VAL A 806 -55.63 -6.13 49.09
C VAL A 806 -54.76 -6.92 48.09
N GLY A 807 -54.88 -8.23 47.87
CA GLY A 807 -55.79 -9.28 48.34
C GLY A 807 -55.60 -10.50 47.42
N ASP A 808 -55.42 -11.69 48.03
CA ASP A 808 -55.68 -13.02 47.43
C ASP A 808 -57.22 -13.19 47.29
N PRO A 809 -57.85 -14.17 46.59
CA PRO A 809 -57.30 -15.47 46.15
C PRO A 809 -57.80 -16.05 44.80
N THR A 810 -57.17 -17.16 44.38
CA THR A 810 -57.75 -18.45 43.92
C THR A 810 -57.09 -19.10 42.68
N SER A 811 -56.49 -20.26 42.95
CA SER A 811 -56.05 -21.37 42.08
C SER A 811 -57.25 -22.13 41.44
N PRO A 812 -57.12 -23.21 40.60
CA PRO A 812 -55.96 -24.12 40.48
C PRO A 812 -55.68 -24.78 39.09
N THR A 813 -54.62 -25.62 39.09
CA THR A 813 -54.30 -26.75 38.17
C THR A 813 -53.63 -26.38 36.83
N HIS A 814 -52.62 -27.05 36.27
CA HIS A 814 -51.99 -28.38 36.38
C HIS A 814 -50.52 -28.22 35.86
N SER A 815 -49.47 -28.52 36.65
CA SER A 815 -48.64 -29.75 36.67
C SER A 815 -47.75 -30.07 35.45
N LEU A 816 -46.48 -30.42 35.77
CA LEU A 816 -45.47 -31.26 35.07
C LEU A 816 -44.35 -30.49 34.32
N GLN A 817 -43.14 -30.40 34.93
CA GLN A 817 -41.98 -31.33 34.83
C GLN A 817 -41.19 -31.11 33.52
N LYS A 818 -39.86 -31.13 33.43
CA LYS A 818 -38.71 -31.31 34.35
C LYS A 818 -37.44 -31.07 33.49
N ASP A 819 -36.35 -30.63 34.14
CA ASP A 819 -34.92 -30.97 33.99
C ASP A 819 -34.39 -31.25 32.56
N VAL A 820 -33.33 -30.59 32.05
CA VAL A 820 -32.00 -30.28 32.63
C VAL A 820 -31.45 -28.97 32.06
#